data_AF-A0A137QE58-F1
#
_entry.id   AF-A0A137QE58-F1
#
_cell.length_a   1.000
_cell.length_b   1.000
_cell.length_c   1.000
_cell.angle_alpha   90.00
_cell.angle_beta   90.00
_cell.angle_gamma   90.00
#
_symmetry.space_group_name_H-M   'P 1'
#
loop_
_entity.id
_entity.type
_entity.pdbx_description
1 polymer ?
#
loop_
_entity_poly.entity_id
_entity_poly.type
_entity_poly.pdbx_seq_one_letter_code
_entity_poly.pdbx_strand_id
1 'polypeptide(L)'
;MPPFDNGQKRKNTKKGTISRIHTKEEKDPEIDLDLSDLPPIHDIRAIFADLVSRAPKVAKTVLHIQGRKLRVATMCSGTESPLLALEFIQKSIREQHGLELEIEHVFSCEIEPFKQAYIERNFRPPILFRDICELGETEAHTAYGALVPVPGDVDLLVAGTSCVDFSNLNMHKKNLNDDGESGQTLRGLISWITNHRPPVVILENVCSAPWAAIKELFKSKQYTVETIVLDTKCYYIPQTRNRTYLIAIDRIKSNYPAAWAALVKKLARPASSPMDDFLLPSDDPHIHQARKRLVQECRASNRGAGADWSRCEARHQHARLDEGLGQKRPLTSWDEGGFCKLPDFAWNDWGVGQTERVLDLMEISLLRSSMRGIDPNYKTYSSQIWNLSQNVDRNIDSTRPGLSPCLTPSMIPYITNRGGLMVGLEALALQGLPVDQLLLSHETEGQLIDLAGNAMSTPVIGACILAVLVFGNHLFKAGDDIESYEFKNNIIDPGMLQFKPLSLSGHDEYDVTLLLSKAERSSRLCICEGHSDITVHKLYQCMDCMSTFCEKCQGKPEHNPRQINIPRILPAQFAKTLKEILPMCLSIMNVSAELLEGLRANVNLVIPDAQWKKWCNAVLGASGHDLQFVECKRQEIWSIIYKSPFAKLELSLYPQKPEWRLFAFPEDKEQANADI
;
A
#
# COMPACT_ATOMS: atom_id res chain seq x y z
N MET A 1 -72.54 49.53 8.10
CA MET A 1 -71.15 49.31 8.55
C MET A 1 -71.06 47.86 9.00
N PRO A 2 -70.12 47.03 8.53
CA PRO A 2 -68.82 47.34 7.92
C PRO A 2 -68.68 46.87 6.44
N PRO A 3 -67.57 47.24 5.75
CA PRO A 3 -67.40 47.07 4.31
C PRO A 3 -66.33 46.04 3.91
N PHE A 4 -66.30 45.80 2.60
CA PHE A 4 -65.50 44.91 1.78
C PHE A 4 -63.96 45.09 1.84
N ASP A 5 -63.28 43.94 1.94
CA ASP A 5 -62.27 43.34 1.03
C ASP A 5 -60.92 44.01 0.66
N ASN A 6 -60.00 43.11 0.27
CA ASN A 6 -58.60 43.19 -0.20
C ASN A 6 -57.53 43.18 0.92
N GLY A 7 -56.58 42.24 0.99
CA GLY A 7 -56.19 41.17 0.08
C GLY A 7 -54.67 41.03 0.08
N GLN A 8 -54.13 39.95 0.67
CA GLN A 8 -52.86 39.29 0.27
C GLN A 8 -52.57 38.08 1.19
N LYS A 9 -53.09 36.90 0.83
CA LYS A 9 -52.63 35.60 1.35
C LYS A 9 -51.54 35.07 0.42
N ARG A 10 -50.33 34.88 0.96
CA ARG A 10 -49.20 34.21 0.29
C ARG A 10 -49.60 32.78 -0.09
N LYS A 11 -49.47 32.43 -1.37
CA LYS A 11 -49.69 31.08 -1.92
C LYS A 11 -48.59 30.13 -1.44
N ASN A 12 -48.99 29.03 -0.82
CA ASN A 12 -48.17 27.83 -0.64
C ASN A 12 -47.92 27.18 -2.01
N THR A 13 -46.69 27.24 -2.51
CA THR A 13 -46.24 26.42 -3.64
C THR A 13 -45.70 25.10 -3.10
N LYS A 14 -46.45 24.02 -3.38
CA LYS A 14 -46.01 22.63 -3.21
C LYS A 14 -44.72 22.43 -4.03
N LYS A 15 -43.57 22.24 -3.36
CA LYS A 15 -42.36 21.70 -4.00
C LYS A 15 -42.62 20.22 -4.30
N GLY A 16 -42.65 19.88 -5.58
CA GLY A 16 -42.75 18.51 -6.06
C GLY A 16 -41.56 17.69 -5.57
N THR A 17 -41.86 16.56 -4.94
CA THR A 17 -40.90 15.54 -4.57
C THR A 17 -40.32 14.95 -5.85
N ILE A 18 -39.06 15.26 -6.14
CA ILE A 18 -38.30 14.56 -7.19
C ILE A 18 -38.01 13.17 -6.64
N SER A 19 -38.75 12.17 -7.13
CA SER A 19 -38.45 10.76 -6.89
C SER A 19 -37.05 10.48 -7.44
N ARG A 20 -36.10 10.18 -6.54
CA ARG A 20 -34.80 9.60 -6.91
C ARG A 20 -35.07 8.31 -7.67
N ILE A 21 -34.76 8.32 -8.97
CA ILE A 21 -34.65 7.10 -9.77
C ILE A 21 -33.44 6.36 -9.19
N HIS A 22 -33.70 5.40 -8.31
CA HIS A 22 -32.71 4.40 -7.93
C HIS A 22 -32.46 3.51 -9.16
N THR A 23 -31.45 3.84 -9.95
CA THR A 23 -30.76 2.83 -10.75
C THR A 23 -30.28 1.76 -9.76
N LYS A 24 -30.67 0.50 -9.99
CA LYS A 24 -30.17 -0.65 -9.23
C LYS A 24 -28.65 -0.69 -9.38
N GLU A 25 -27.91 -0.12 -8.44
CA GLU A 25 -26.50 -0.42 -8.23
C GLU A 25 -26.45 -1.89 -7.81
N GLU A 26 -25.73 -2.72 -8.59
CA GLU A 26 -25.26 -4.01 -8.10
C GLU A 26 -24.53 -3.73 -6.78
N LYS A 27 -25.04 -4.23 -5.66
CA LYS A 27 -24.33 -4.12 -4.38
C LYS A 27 -22.95 -4.75 -4.57
N ASP A 28 -21.90 -3.99 -4.28
CA ASP A 28 -20.54 -4.53 -4.19
C ASP A 28 -20.58 -5.81 -3.34
N PRO A 29 -19.89 -6.88 -3.75
CA PRO A 29 -19.83 -8.11 -2.96
C PRO A 29 -19.32 -7.78 -1.57
N GLU A 30 -19.99 -8.36 -0.58
CA GLU A 30 -19.66 -8.16 0.81
C GLU A 30 -18.33 -8.88 1.10
N ILE A 31 -17.21 -8.15 1.07
CA ILE A 31 -15.89 -8.73 1.37
C ILE A 31 -15.78 -8.92 2.88
N ASP A 32 -15.75 -10.18 3.30
CA ASP A 32 -15.32 -10.63 4.62
C ASP A 32 -14.02 -11.41 4.44
N LEU A 33 -12.93 -10.91 5.01
CA LEU A 33 -11.59 -11.47 4.80
C LEU A 33 -11.45 -12.82 5.53
N ASP A 34 -12.11 -12.98 6.68
CA ASP A 34 -12.07 -14.21 7.51
C ASP A 34 -12.80 -15.40 6.87
N LEU A 35 -13.79 -15.13 6.02
CA LEU A 35 -14.60 -16.15 5.34
C LEU A 35 -14.21 -16.29 3.85
N SER A 36 -13.03 -15.79 3.47
CA SER A 36 -12.60 -15.81 2.09
C SER A 36 -12.22 -17.22 1.65
N ASP A 37 -12.94 -17.73 0.64
CA ASP A 37 -12.63 -18.99 -0.06
C ASP A 37 -11.42 -18.87 -1.00
N LEU A 38 -10.67 -17.76 -0.93
CA LEU A 38 -9.51 -17.49 -1.78
C LEU A 38 -8.21 -17.66 -0.99
N PRO A 39 -7.12 -18.11 -1.64
CA PRO A 39 -5.82 -18.13 -1.00
C PRO A 39 -5.35 -16.74 -0.57
N PRO A 40 -4.71 -16.57 0.59
CA PRO A 40 -4.17 -15.28 1.02
C PRO A 40 -3.04 -14.85 0.08
N ILE A 41 -3.15 -13.66 -0.51
CA ILE A 41 -2.13 -13.09 -1.40
C ILE A 41 -1.93 -11.63 -1.01
N HIS A 42 -0.71 -11.31 -0.55
CA HIS A 42 -0.29 -9.96 -0.18
C HIS A 42 0.99 -9.49 -0.91
N ASP A 43 1.80 -10.40 -1.44
CA ASP A 43 2.98 -10.04 -2.24
C ASP A 43 2.59 -9.58 -3.66
N ILE A 44 3.15 -8.45 -4.08
CA ILE A 44 2.80 -7.83 -5.37
C ILE A 44 3.18 -8.70 -6.57
N ARG A 45 4.29 -9.46 -6.51
CA ARG A 45 4.70 -10.35 -7.60
C ARG A 45 3.72 -11.52 -7.72
N ALA A 46 3.30 -12.08 -6.58
CA ALA A 46 2.26 -13.11 -6.54
C ALA A 46 0.91 -12.61 -7.05
N ILE A 47 0.53 -11.37 -6.72
CA ILE A 47 -0.69 -10.71 -7.25
C ILE A 47 -0.67 -10.69 -8.79
N PHE A 48 0.43 -10.22 -9.38
CA PHE A 48 0.55 -10.13 -10.83
C PHE A 48 0.67 -11.49 -11.52
N ALA A 49 1.35 -12.45 -10.90
CA ALA A 49 1.39 -13.83 -11.38
C ALA A 49 -0.02 -14.43 -11.45
N ASP A 50 -0.83 -14.31 -10.39
CA ASP A 50 -2.22 -14.78 -10.40
C ASP A 50 -3.06 -13.99 -11.43
N LEU A 51 -2.89 -12.67 -11.53
CA LEU A 51 -3.62 -11.83 -12.48
C LEU A 51 -3.37 -12.24 -13.94
N VAL A 52 -2.11 -12.48 -14.32
CA VAL A 52 -1.73 -12.93 -15.68
C VAL A 52 -2.20 -14.35 -15.96
N SER A 53 -2.13 -15.25 -14.97
CA SER A 53 -2.58 -16.64 -15.13
C SER A 53 -4.07 -16.75 -15.47
N ARG A 54 -4.88 -15.79 -15.01
CA ARG A 54 -6.33 -15.69 -15.28
C ARG A 54 -6.64 -15.08 -16.67
N ALA A 55 -5.62 -14.64 -17.41
CA ALA A 55 -5.73 -14.05 -18.74
C ALA A 55 -4.80 -14.72 -19.79
N PRO A 56 -4.83 -16.06 -19.95
CA PRO A 56 -3.86 -16.79 -20.80
C PRO A 56 -3.88 -16.40 -22.28
N LYS A 57 -4.96 -15.73 -22.73
CA LYS A 57 -5.08 -15.20 -24.10
C LYS A 57 -4.05 -14.10 -24.39
N VAL A 58 -3.42 -13.50 -23.37
CA VAL A 58 -2.39 -12.47 -23.54
C VAL A 58 -1.21 -13.00 -24.37
N ALA A 59 -0.88 -14.29 -24.26
CA ALA A 59 0.19 -14.92 -25.03
C ALA A 59 0.01 -14.76 -26.55
N LYS A 60 -1.23 -14.75 -27.05
CA LYS A 60 -1.51 -14.54 -28.49
C LYS A 60 -1.11 -13.15 -28.95
N THR A 61 -1.33 -12.15 -28.11
CA THR A 61 -0.97 -10.77 -28.41
C THR A 61 0.53 -10.56 -28.33
N VAL A 62 1.19 -11.16 -27.35
CA VAL A 62 2.65 -11.11 -27.24
C VAL A 62 3.30 -11.74 -28.47
N LEU A 63 2.81 -12.90 -28.92
CA LEU A 63 3.28 -13.53 -30.17
C LEU A 63 3.06 -12.67 -31.42
N HIS A 64 1.96 -11.91 -31.48
CA HIS A 64 1.67 -11.01 -32.60
C HIS A 64 2.57 -9.77 -32.63
N ILE A 65 2.91 -9.23 -31.46
CA ILE A 65 3.78 -8.05 -31.30
C ILE A 65 5.26 -8.45 -31.30
N GLN A 66 5.58 -9.74 -31.15
CA GLN A 66 6.93 -10.25 -31.05
C GLN A 66 7.81 -9.73 -32.19
N GLY A 67 8.92 -9.05 -31.84
CA GLY A 67 9.80 -8.36 -32.78
C GLY A 67 9.71 -6.83 -32.72
N ARG A 68 8.65 -6.26 -32.12
CA ARG A 68 8.48 -4.82 -31.89
C ARG A 68 8.29 -4.51 -30.41
N LYS A 69 8.78 -3.34 -29.99
CA LYS A 69 8.53 -2.80 -28.64
C LYS A 69 7.16 -2.14 -28.58
N LEU A 70 6.36 -2.46 -27.56
CA LEU A 70 5.10 -1.79 -27.30
C LEU A 70 5.39 -0.38 -26.77
N ARG A 71 4.97 0.65 -27.52
CA ARG A 71 5.29 2.04 -27.20
C ARG A 71 4.26 2.62 -26.24
N VAL A 72 4.68 2.99 -25.03
CA VAL A 72 3.81 3.45 -23.95
C VAL A 72 4.19 4.85 -23.52
N ALA A 73 3.19 5.71 -23.30
CA ALA A 73 3.38 7.04 -22.73
C ALA A 73 2.42 7.29 -21.57
N THR A 74 2.84 8.13 -20.65
CA THR A 74 2.08 8.49 -19.44
C THR A 74 1.92 10.00 -19.31
N MET A 75 0.75 10.43 -18.85
CA MET A 75 0.43 11.85 -18.60
C MET A 75 -0.19 12.05 -17.23
N CYS A 76 0.22 13.12 -16.54
CA CYS A 76 -0.02 13.29 -15.10
C CYS A 76 0.49 12.06 -14.34
N SER A 77 1.77 11.77 -14.56
CA SER A 77 2.33 10.42 -14.43
C SER A 77 2.55 10.01 -12.96
N GLY A 78 2.70 10.98 -12.05
CA GLY A 78 2.79 10.76 -10.62
C GLY A 78 3.85 9.72 -10.23
N THR A 79 3.40 8.52 -9.87
CA THR A 79 4.26 7.41 -9.44
C THR A 79 4.66 6.43 -10.54
N GLU A 80 4.22 6.63 -11.79
CA GLU A 80 4.41 5.71 -12.92
C GLU A 80 3.87 4.29 -12.66
N SER A 81 2.75 4.22 -11.91
CA SER A 81 2.03 2.96 -11.65
C SER A 81 1.72 2.15 -12.92
N PRO A 82 1.38 2.75 -14.09
CA PRO A 82 1.19 1.99 -15.32
C PRO A 82 2.44 1.25 -15.81
N LEU A 83 3.62 1.86 -15.72
CA LEU A 83 4.88 1.25 -16.13
C LEU A 83 5.31 0.14 -15.16
N LEU A 84 5.13 0.35 -13.85
CA LEU A 84 5.36 -0.68 -12.84
C LEU A 84 4.44 -1.89 -13.06
N ALA A 85 3.16 -1.67 -13.35
CA ALA A 85 2.22 -2.75 -13.65
C ALA A 85 2.65 -3.54 -14.89
N LEU A 86 3.09 -2.84 -15.93
CA LEU A 86 3.59 -3.44 -17.16
C LEU A 86 4.85 -4.28 -16.91
N GLU A 87 5.78 -3.82 -16.08
CA GLU A 87 6.98 -4.58 -15.70
C GLU A 87 6.63 -5.91 -15.02
N PHE A 88 5.67 -5.90 -14.08
CA PHE A 88 5.21 -7.13 -13.45
C PHE A 88 4.47 -8.06 -14.40
N ILE A 89 3.70 -7.51 -15.33
CA ILE A 89 3.05 -8.28 -16.40
C ILE A 89 4.11 -8.94 -17.29
N GLN A 90 5.16 -8.21 -17.69
CA GLN A 90 6.28 -8.77 -18.48
C GLN A 90 6.96 -9.94 -17.76
N LYS A 91 7.31 -9.76 -16.47
CA LYS A 91 7.94 -10.81 -15.66
C LYS A 91 7.04 -12.05 -15.56
N SER A 92 5.75 -11.85 -15.28
CA SER A 92 4.77 -12.94 -15.15
C SER A 92 4.54 -13.68 -16.47
N ILE A 93 4.51 -12.96 -17.61
CA ILE A 93 4.38 -13.58 -18.95
C ILE A 93 5.63 -14.39 -19.28
N ARG A 94 6.83 -13.88 -18.97
CA ARG A 94 8.09 -14.61 -19.18
C ARG A 94 8.11 -15.92 -18.39
N GLU A 95 7.73 -15.86 -17.11
CA GLU A 95 7.72 -17.03 -16.22
C GLU A 95 6.66 -18.07 -16.61
N GLN A 96 5.45 -17.65 -16.99
CA GLN A 96 4.32 -18.57 -17.24
C GLN A 96 4.23 -19.07 -18.68
N HIS A 97 4.70 -18.29 -19.65
CA HIS A 97 4.56 -18.58 -21.08
C HIS A 97 5.89 -18.68 -21.83
N GLY A 98 7.02 -18.29 -21.22
CA GLY A 98 8.32 -18.28 -21.89
C GLY A 98 8.41 -17.26 -23.03
N LEU A 99 7.55 -16.23 -23.02
CA LEU A 99 7.49 -15.19 -24.05
C LEU A 99 8.05 -13.86 -23.51
N GLU A 100 8.69 -13.09 -24.37
CA GLU A 100 9.18 -11.75 -24.04
C GLU A 100 8.30 -10.68 -24.66
N LEU A 101 7.72 -9.84 -23.81
CA LEU A 101 7.07 -8.59 -24.22
C LEU A 101 8.06 -7.48 -23.97
N GLU A 102 8.49 -6.75 -25.00
CA GLU A 102 9.33 -5.56 -24.84
C GLU A 102 8.48 -4.30 -24.81
N ILE A 103 8.87 -3.34 -23.96
CA ILE A 103 8.16 -2.07 -23.79
C ILE A 103 9.14 -0.94 -24.02
N GLU A 104 8.72 0.02 -24.84
CA GLU A 104 9.43 1.28 -25.05
C GLU A 104 8.65 2.39 -24.33
N HIS A 105 9.27 2.97 -23.31
CA HIS A 105 8.74 4.15 -22.65
C HIS A 105 9.06 5.38 -23.50
N VAL A 106 8.02 6.03 -24.06
CA VAL A 106 8.20 7.16 -24.99
C VAL A 106 8.40 8.47 -24.24
N PHE A 107 7.49 8.81 -23.32
CA PHE A 107 7.60 9.99 -22.46
C PHE A 107 6.72 9.87 -21.22
N SER A 108 7.12 10.61 -20.19
CA SER A 108 6.30 10.95 -19.03
C SER A 108 5.93 12.43 -19.07
N CYS A 109 4.77 12.80 -18.52
CA CYS A 109 4.43 14.20 -18.27
C CYS A 109 3.95 14.39 -16.83
N GLU A 110 4.57 15.32 -16.09
CA GLU A 110 4.27 15.59 -14.69
C GLU A 110 4.63 17.05 -14.34
N ILE A 111 3.76 17.75 -13.60
CA ILE A 111 3.92 19.18 -13.29
C ILE A 111 4.62 19.42 -11.95
N GLU A 112 4.46 18.51 -10.98
CA GLU A 112 5.01 18.67 -9.64
C GLU A 112 6.51 18.35 -9.60
N PRO A 113 7.39 19.30 -9.21
CA PRO A 113 8.84 19.13 -9.31
C PRO A 113 9.40 17.94 -8.52
N PHE A 114 8.85 17.64 -7.35
CA PHE A 114 9.33 16.49 -6.56
C PHE A 114 8.89 15.14 -7.17
N LYS A 115 7.74 15.10 -7.86
CA LYS A 115 7.28 13.93 -8.60
C LYS A 115 8.11 13.74 -9.88
N GLN A 116 8.44 14.82 -10.57
CA GLN A 116 9.42 14.80 -11.67
C GLN A 116 10.76 14.19 -11.23
N ALA A 117 11.29 14.62 -10.07
CA ALA A 117 12.53 14.06 -9.52
C ALA A 117 12.40 12.57 -9.16
N TYR A 118 11.25 12.14 -8.63
CA TYR A 118 10.95 10.72 -8.38
C TYR A 118 10.94 9.92 -9.69
N ILE A 119 10.28 10.42 -10.74
CA ILE A 119 10.19 9.76 -12.05
C ILE A 119 11.58 9.63 -12.66
N GLU A 120 12.36 10.71 -12.67
CA GLU A 120 13.70 10.70 -13.23
C GLU A 120 14.62 9.71 -12.51
N ARG A 121 14.54 9.64 -11.18
CA ARG A 121 15.40 8.74 -10.40
C ARG A 121 15.09 7.26 -10.64
N ASN A 122 13.81 6.91 -10.77
CA ASN A 122 13.36 5.52 -10.82
C ASN A 122 13.17 4.98 -12.24
N PHE A 123 12.73 5.81 -13.18
CA PHE A 123 12.33 5.37 -14.53
C PHE A 123 13.24 5.92 -15.64
N ARG A 124 13.89 7.07 -15.41
CA ARG A 124 14.76 7.75 -16.40
C ARG A 124 14.12 7.79 -17.80
N PRO A 125 12.91 8.38 -17.93
CA PRO A 125 12.23 8.48 -19.21
C PRO A 125 13.11 9.17 -20.26
N PRO A 126 13.04 8.78 -21.55
CA PRO A 126 13.75 9.51 -22.61
C PRO A 126 13.37 10.99 -22.66
N ILE A 127 12.09 11.30 -22.39
CA ILE A 127 11.57 12.66 -22.31
C ILE A 127 10.63 12.78 -21.12
N LEU A 128 10.90 13.75 -20.24
CA LEU A 128 10.02 14.14 -19.14
C LEU A 128 9.48 15.55 -19.40
N PHE A 129 8.21 15.64 -19.80
CA PHE A 129 7.54 16.92 -20.03
C PHE A 129 7.00 17.53 -18.73
N ARG A 130 7.08 18.86 -18.65
CA ARG A 130 6.64 19.59 -17.46
C ARG A 130 5.12 19.79 -17.42
N ASP A 131 4.50 20.15 -18.53
CA ASP A 131 3.08 20.54 -18.55
C ASP A 131 2.33 19.86 -19.69
N ILE A 132 1.25 19.18 -19.34
CA ILE A 132 0.37 18.49 -20.28
C ILE A 132 -0.34 19.47 -21.22
N CYS A 133 -0.51 20.73 -20.80
CA CYS A 133 -1.16 21.76 -21.61
C CYS A 133 -0.34 22.15 -22.84
N GLU A 134 0.99 21.97 -22.78
CA GLU A 134 1.91 22.27 -23.88
C GLU A 134 1.97 21.13 -24.91
N LEU A 135 1.52 19.91 -24.55
CA LEU A 135 1.61 18.73 -25.42
C LEU A 135 0.66 18.79 -26.63
N GLY A 136 -0.25 19.76 -26.67
CA GLY A 136 -1.05 20.03 -27.87
C GLY A 136 -0.27 20.70 -29.01
N GLU A 137 0.91 21.21 -28.72
CA GLU A 137 1.75 21.94 -29.69
C GLU A 137 2.78 21.01 -30.35
N THR A 138 3.54 21.52 -31.33
CA THR A 138 4.60 20.75 -31.99
C THR A 138 5.80 20.48 -31.09
N GLU A 139 6.07 21.39 -30.16
CA GLU A 139 7.15 21.31 -29.18
C GLU A 139 6.63 21.68 -27.79
N ALA A 140 7.20 21.09 -26.75
CA ALA A 140 6.83 21.35 -25.36
C ALA A 140 8.06 21.37 -24.45
N HIS A 141 7.96 22.06 -23.32
CA HIS A 141 9.07 22.15 -22.36
C HIS A 141 9.20 20.86 -21.55
N THR A 142 10.42 20.37 -21.47
CA THR A 142 10.84 19.35 -20.51
C THR A 142 10.86 19.89 -19.09
N ALA A 143 10.88 19.02 -18.09
CA ALA A 143 11.08 19.37 -16.68
C ALA A 143 12.38 20.17 -16.45
N TYR A 144 13.37 20.03 -17.32
CA TYR A 144 14.65 20.76 -17.28
C TYR A 144 14.61 22.11 -18.02
N GLY A 145 13.48 22.46 -18.63
CA GLY A 145 13.29 23.72 -19.36
C GLY A 145 13.76 23.70 -20.82
N ALA A 146 14.26 22.57 -21.33
CA ALA A 146 14.56 22.43 -22.75
C ALA A 146 13.26 22.25 -23.55
N LEU A 147 13.16 22.94 -24.70
CA LEU A 147 12.05 22.79 -25.64
C LEU A 147 12.36 21.62 -26.59
N VAL A 148 11.49 20.62 -26.64
CA VAL A 148 11.67 19.42 -27.47
C VAL A 148 10.42 19.07 -28.26
N PRO A 149 10.55 18.46 -29.46
CA PRO A 149 9.40 18.00 -30.23
C PRO A 149 8.54 17.00 -29.46
N VAL A 150 7.22 17.16 -29.54
CA VAL A 150 6.28 16.25 -28.89
C VAL A 150 6.19 14.95 -29.71
N PRO A 151 6.61 13.79 -29.16
CA PRO A 151 6.62 12.54 -29.90
C PRO A 151 5.20 12.01 -30.12
N GLY A 152 4.97 11.43 -31.31
CA GLY A 152 3.79 10.64 -31.65
C GLY A 152 4.09 9.14 -31.68
N ASP A 153 3.26 8.37 -32.41
CA ASP A 153 3.40 6.91 -32.57
C ASP A 153 3.45 6.14 -31.24
N VAL A 154 2.55 6.49 -30.31
CA VAL A 154 2.35 5.76 -29.06
C VAL A 154 1.24 4.72 -29.27
N ASP A 155 1.48 3.48 -28.86
CA ASP A 155 0.52 2.38 -28.97
C ASP A 155 -0.51 2.39 -27.83
N LEU A 156 -0.07 2.75 -26.61
CA LEU A 156 -0.90 2.84 -25.41
C LEU A 156 -0.58 4.13 -24.63
N LEU A 157 -1.58 5.00 -24.49
CA LEU A 157 -1.52 6.17 -23.61
C LEU A 157 -2.28 5.90 -22.32
N VAL A 158 -1.65 6.14 -21.16
CA VAL A 158 -2.33 6.10 -19.86
C VAL A 158 -2.26 7.47 -19.19
N ALA A 159 -3.40 7.99 -18.75
CA ALA A 159 -3.48 9.32 -18.15
C ALA A 159 -4.30 9.30 -16.84
N GLY A 160 -3.82 10.04 -15.84
CA GLY A 160 -4.51 10.31 -14.57
C GLY A 160 -4.70 11.80 -14.36
N THR A 161 -5.57 12.44 -15.14
CA THR A 161 -5.72 13.91 -15.10
C THR A 161 -6.12 14.40 -13.72
N SER A 162 -5.70 15.61 -13.34
CA SER A 162 -5.99 16.18 -12.02
C SER A 162 -7.47 16.06 -11.64
N CYS A 163 -7.74 15.64 -10.41
CA CYS A 163 -9.10 15.41 -9.90
C CYS A 163 -9.54 16.47 -8.88
N VAL A 164 -8.73 17.52 -8.65
CA VAL A 164 -8.92 18.52 -7.60
C VAL A 164 -10.29 19.20 -7.69
N ASP A 165 -10.73 19.57 -8.90
CA ASP A 165 -12.01 20.26 -9.08
C ASP A 165 -13.22 19.31 -8.98
N PHE A 166 -13.00 18.02 -9.26
CA PHE A 166 -14.07 17.01 -9.28
C PHE A 166 -14.22 16.28 -7.94
N SER A 167 -13.23 16.38 -7.06
CA SER A 167 -13.17 15.64 -5.79
C SER A 167 -14.27 16.06 -4.81
N ASN A 168 -14.93 15.08 -4.18
CA ASN A 168 -15.88 15.33 -3.09
C ASN A 168 -15.24 15.96 -1.84
N LEU A 169 -13.91 15.93 -1.73
CA LEU A 169 -13.19 16.58 -0.64
C LEU A 169 -13.05 18.10 -0.86
N ASN A 170 -13.22 18.57 -2.10
CA ASN A 170 -13.17 19.99 -2.42
C ASN A 170 -14.54 20.65 -2.16
N MET A 171 -14.54 21.71 -1.36
CA MET A 171 -15.75 22.52 -1.07
C MET A 171 -16.08 23.51 -2.20
N HIS A 172 -15.11 23.84 -3.06
CA HIS A 172 -15.21 24.78 -4.17
C HIS A 172 -15.02 24.07 -5.52
N LYS A 173 -15.91 23.11 -5.81
CA LYS A 173 -15.87 22.36 -7.07
C LYS A 173 -16.11 23.29 -8.26
N LYS A 174 -15.32 23.08 -9.32
CA LYS A 174 -15.48 23.77 -10.61
C LYS A 174 -15.99 22.78 -11.66
N ASN A 175 -16.71 23.30 -12.65
CA ASN A 175 -17.20 22.50 -13.78
C ASN A 175 -16.11 22.36 -14.85
N LEU A 176 -16.34 21.46 -15.81
CA LEU A 176 -15.42 21.17 -16.93
C LEU A 176 -15.02 22.40 -17.76
N ASN A 177 -15.93 23.36 -17.87
CA ASN A 177 -15.78 24.57 -18.69
C ASN A 177 -15.21 25.76 -17.92
N ASP A 178 -15.03 25.63 -16.61
CA ASP A 178 -14.43 26.68 -15.80
C ASP A 178 -12.89 26.60 -15.91
N ASP A 179 -12.19 27.68 -15.54
CA ASP A 179 -10.72 27.70 -15.41
C ASP A 179 -10.27 26.94 -14.15
N GLY A 180 -10.53 25.64 -14.15
CA GLY A 180 -10.09 24.66 -13.17
C GLY A 180 -8.93 23.82 -13.70
N GLU A 181 -8.08 23.38 -12.79
CA GLU A 181 -6.91 22.51 -13.05
C GLU A 181 -7.33 21.19 -13.71
N SER A 182 -8.43 20.59 -13.27
CA SER A 182 -8.99 19.37 -13.85
C SER A 182 -9.47 19.57 -15.29
N GLY A 183 -10.01 20.75 -15.60
CA GLY A 183 -10.45 21.11 -16.96
C GLY A 183 -9.27 21.37 -17.90
N GLN A 184 -8.23 22.06 -17.43
CA GLN A 184 -7.03 22.36 -18.22
C GLN A 184 -6.25 21.09 -18.58
N THR A 185 -6.00 20.22 -17.60
CA THR A 185 -5.29 18.95 -17.84
C THR A 185 -6.04 18.04 -18.82
N LEU A 186 -7.37 17.95 -18.72
CA LEU A 186 -8.18 17.21 -19.69
C LEU A 186 -8.13 17.83 -21.10
N ARG A 187 -8.13 19.17 -21.22
CA ARG A 187 -8.00 19.84 -22.52
C ARG A 187 -6.63 19.56 -23.16
N GLY A 188 -5.55 19.61 -22.39
CA GLY A 188 -4.20 19.24 -22.83
C GLY A 188 -4.14 17.82 -23.38
N LEU A 189 -4.67 16.85 -22.62
CA LEU A 189 -4.78 15.44 -23.03
C LEU A 189 -5.53 15.29 -24.38
N ILE A 190 -6.68 15.94 -24.51
CA ILE A 190 -7.52 15.83 -25.71
C ILE A 190 -6.88 16.53 -26.91
N SER A 191 -6.11 17.59 -26.69
CA SER A 191 -5.33 18.25 -27.74
C SER A 191 -4.29 17.29 -28.33
N TRP A 192 -3.48 16.67 -27.47
CA TRP A 192 -2.49 15.67 -27.89
C TRP A 192 -3.14 14.48 -28.62
N ILE A 193 -4.25 13.95 -28.10
CA ILE A 193 -5.01 12.85 -28.73
C ILE A 193 -5.54 13.25 -30.11
N THR A 194 -5.96 14.50 -30.29
CA THR A 194 -6.46 15.01 -31.57
C THR A 194 -5.35 15.01 -32.62
N ASN A 195 -4.13 15.35 -32.23
CA ASN A 195 -2.98 15.47 -33.13
C ASN A 195 -2.33 14.11 -33.44
N HIS A 196 -2.10 13.27 -32.43
CA HIS A 196 -1.29 12.06 -32.55
C HIS A 196 -2.09 10.76 -32.68
N ARG A 197 -3.40 10.79 -32.38
CA ARG A 197 -4.35 9.68 -32.50
C ARG A 197 -3.82 8.30 -32.04
N PRO A 198 -3.51 8.12 -30.75
CA PRO A 198 -3.10 6.83 -30.21
C PRO A 198 -4.18 5.75 -30.43
N PRO A 199 -3.82 4.48 -30.70
CA PRO A 199 -4.80 3.40 -30.84
C PRO A 199 -5.66 3.19 -29.58
N VAL A 200 -5.03 3.26 -28.40
CA VAL A 200 -5.68 3.02 -27.11
C VAL A 200 -5.30 4.11 -26.12
N VAL A 201 -6.31 4.65 -25.43
CA VAL A 201 -6.15 5.55 -24.29
C VAL A 201 -6.89 4.97 -23.08
N ILE A 202 -6.22 4.94 -21.94
CA ILE A 202 -6.82 4.65 -20.63
C ILE A 202 -6.78 5.93 -19.80
N LEU A 203 -7.93 6.38 -19.31
CA LEU A 203 -8.06 7.54 -18.44
C LEU A 203 -8.65 7.11 -17.10
N GLU A 204 -8.01 7.50 -16.00
CA GLU A 204 -8.49 7.28 -14.65
C GLU A 204 -8.87 8.61 -13.98
N ASN A 205 -9.98 8.61 -13.23
CA ASN A 205 -10.34 9.74 -12.36
C ASN A 205 -11.35 9.34 -11.26
N VAL A 206 -11.68 10.27 -10.37
CA VAL A 206 -12.71 10.11 -9.33
C VAL A 206 -14.10 9.85 -9.92
N CYS A 207 -14.93 9.10 -9.19
CA CYS A 207 -16.30 8.77 -9.61
C CYS A 207 -17.20 9.99 -9.83
N SER A 208 -16.93 11.11 -9.15
CA SER A 208 -17.69 12.36 -9.26
C SER A 208 -17.30 13.23 -10.46
N ALA A 209 -16.31 12.82 -11.26
CA ALA A 209 -15.95 13.54 -12.49
C ALA A 209 -17.11 13.54 -13.50
N PRO A 210 -17.21 14.54 -14.40
CA PRO A 210 -18.30 14.66 -15.36
C PRO A 210 -18.16 13.67 -16.54
N TRP A 211 -18.23 12.37 -16.25
CA TRP A 211 -17.97 11.28 -17.19
C TRP A 211 -18.84 11.30 -18.45
N ALA A 212 -20.09 11.77 -18.36
CA ALA A 212 -20.95 11.93 -19.53
C ALA A 212 -20.35 12.93 -20.53
N ALA A 213 -19.87 14.08 -20.06
CA ALA A 213 -19.24 15.09 -20.90
C ALA A 213 -17.89 14.60 -21.47
N ILE A 214 -17.10 13.90 -20.66
CA ILE A 214 -15.83 13.29 -21.09
C ILE A 214 -16.07 12.26 -22.21
N LYS A 215 -17.07 11.38 -22.06
CA LYS A 215 -17.44 10.41 -23.11
C LYS A 215 -17.82 11.10 -24.42
N GLU A 216 -18.66 12.14 -24.36
CA GLU A 216 -19.04 12.90 -25.56
C GLU A 216 -17.84 13.61 -26.21
N LEU A 217 -16.89 14.10 -25.42
CA LEU A 217 -15.66 14.70 -25.92
C LEU A 217 -14.83 13.69 -26.73
N PHE A 218 -14.58 12.49 -26.21
CA PHE A 218 -13.89 11.44 -26.96
C PHE A 218 -14.66 10.97 -28.20
N LYS A 219 -15.99 10.82 -28.12
CA LYS A 219 -16.84 10.47 -29.27
C LYS A 219 -16.76 11.52 -30.38
N SER A 220 -16.72 12.81 -30.02
CA SER A 220 -16.55 13.91 -30.98
C SER A 220 -15.23 13.81 -31.76
N LYS A 221 -14.21 13.19 -31.15
CA LYS A 221 -12.90 12.91 -31.74
C LYS A 221 -12.84 11.55 -32.43
N GLN A 222 -13.98 10.90 -32.69
CA GLN A 222 -14.10 9.61 -33.36
C GLN A 222 -13.46 8.45 -32.57
N TYR A 223 -13.49 8.48 -31.24
CA TYR A 223 -13.15 7.33 -30.41
C TYR A 223 -14.42 6.57 -29.97
N THR A 224 -14.28 5.26 -29.83
CA THR A 224 -15.26 4.42 -29.13
C THR A 224 -14.86 4.36 -27.67
N VAL A 225 -15.82 4.57 -26.76
CA VAL A 225 -15.54 4.74 -25.33
C VAL A 225 -16.43 3.89 -24.45
N GLU A 226 -15.85 3.36 -23.37
CA GLU A 226 -16.60 2.75 -22.28
C GLU A 226 -16.00 3.15 -20.93
N THR A 227 -16.81 3.18 -19.89
CA THR A 227 -16.36 3.48 -18.52
C THR A 227 -16.75 2.38 -17.56
N ILE A 228 -15.90 2.11 -16.58
CA ILE A 228 -16.18 1.19 -15.47
C ILE A 228 -15.75 1.84 -14.16
N VAL A 229 -16.54 1.64 -13.12
CA VAL A 229 -16.15 1.97 -11.74
C VAL A 229 -15.52 0.73 -11.14
N LEU A 230 -14.31 0.89 -10.60
CA LEU A 230 -13.54 -0.18 -9.96
C LEU A 230 -13.23 0.23 -8.53
N ASP A 231 -13.35 -0.72 -7.61
CA ASP A 231 -12.85 -0.58 -6.26
C ASP A 231 -11.56 -1.39 -6.10
N THR A 232 -10.51 -0.76 -5.58
CA THR A 232 -9.23 -1.40 -5.29
C THR A 232 -9.35 -2.68 -4.46
N LYS A 233 -10.31 -2.76 -3.52
CA LYS A 233 -10.58 -3.98 -2.73
C LYS A 233 -11.00 -5.19 -3.53
N CYS A 234 -11.50 -4.98 -4.76
CA CYS A 234 -11.87 -6.04 -5.69
C CYS A 234 -10.70 -6.47 -6.60
N TYR A 235 -9.50 -5.92 -6.39
CA TYR A 235 -8.28 -6.21 -7.13
C TYR A 235 -7.11 -6.39 -6.14
N TYR A 236 -7.22 -7.41 -5.28
CA TYR A 236 -6.22 -7.91 -4.33
C TYR A 236 -5.88 -7.01 -3.14
N ILE A 237 -5.80 -5.71 -3.33
CA ILE A 237 -5.35 -4.77 -2.30
C ILE A 237 -6.50 -4.47 -1.33
N PRO A 238 -6.34 -4.65 0.00
CA PRO A 238 -7.40 -4.43 1.00
C PRO A 238 -7.64 -2.94 1.28
N GLN A 239 -7.98 -2.17 0.24
CA GLN A 239 -8.28 -0.75 0.31
C GLN A 239 -9.59 -0.43 -0.39
N THR A 240 -10.50 0.26 0.30
CA THR A 240 -11.71 0.82 -0.32
C THR A 240 -11.36 2.12 -1.03
N ARG A 241 -11.17 2.05 -2.36
CA ARG A 241 -10.85 3.19 -3.22
C ARG A 241 -11.58 3.03 -4.55
N ASN A 242 -12.73 3.71 -4.65
CA ASN A 242 -13.50 3.77 -5.88
C ASN A 242 -12.92 4.79 -6.85
N ARG A 243 -12.60 4.33 -8.07
CA ARG A 243 -12.20 5.16 -9.21
C ARG A 243 -12.89 4.70 -10.46
N THR A 244 -13.10 5.64 -11.38
CA THR A 244 -13.69 5.34 -12.69
C THR A 244 -12.58 5.34 -13.72
N TYR A 245 -12.53 4.25 -14.49
CA TYR A 245 -11.61 4.06 -15.60
C TYR A 245 -12.40 4.18 -16.90
N LEU A 246 -11.86 4.93 -17.85
CA LEU A 246 -12.36 5.07 -19.20
C LEU A 246 -11.36 4.47 -20.16
N ILE A 247 -11.83 3.60 -21.05
CA ILE A 247 -11.08 3.19 -22.23
C ILE A 247 -11.61 3.96 -23.43
N ALA A 248 -10.70 4.51 -24.24
CA ALA A 248 -10.99 5.04 -25.55
C ALA A 248 -10.17 4.30 -26.60
N ILE A 249 -10.85 3.75 -27.61
CA ILE A 249 -10.22 3.04 -28.73
C ILE A 249 -10.55 3.79 -30.01
N ASP A 250 -9.54 4.05 -30.84
CA ASP A 250 -9.75 4.76 -32.11
C ASP A 250 -10.74 3.96 -32.99
N ARG A 251 -11.84 4.59 -33.40
CA ARG A 251 -12.95 3.94 -34.11
C ARG A 251 -12.54 3.38 -35.47
N ILE A 252 -11.48 3.93 -36.04
CA ILE A 252 -10.89 3.44 -37.30
C ILE A 252 -10.32 2.02 -37.09
N LYS A 253 -9.87 1.69 -35.88
CA LYS A 253 -9.15 0.46 -35.57
C LYS A 253 -10.06 -0.63 -34.98
N SER A 254 -11.05 -0.31 -34.14
CA SER A 254 -12.03 -1.30 -33.63
C SER A 254 -13.28 -0.70 -32.95
N ASN A 255 -14.20 -1.56 -32.48
CA ASN A 255 -15.45 -1.19 -31.81
C ASN A 255 -15.82 -2.06 -30.58
N TYR A 256 -14.85 -2.53 -29.79
CA TYR A 256 -15.12 -3.45 -28.67
C TYR A 256 -14.81 -2.93 -27.23
N PRO A 257 -15.13 -1.67 -26.86
CA PRO A 257 -14.81 -1.17 -25.52
C PRO A 257 -15.66 -1.83 -24.41
N ALA A 258 -16.85 -2.37 -24.74
CA ALA A 258 -17.67 -3.14 -23.79
C ALA A 258 -17.06 -4.51 -23.43
N ALA A 259 -16.35 -5.15 -24.37
CA ALA A 259 -15.69 -6.43 -24.12
C ALA A 259 -14.52 -6.24 -23.13
N TRP A 260 -13.78 -5.13 -23.25
CA TRP A 260 -12.76 -4.73 -22.29
C TRP A 260 -13.34 -4.60 -20.88
N ALA A 261 -14.43 -3.84 -20.71
CA ALA A 261 -15.09 -3.67 -19.43
C ALA A 261 -15.51 -5.00 -18.78
N ALA A 262 -16.04 -5.93 -19.57
CA ALA A 262 -16.44 -7.25 -19.11
C ALA A 262 -15.24 -8.10 -18.65
N LEU A 263 -14.10 -8.03 -19.36
CA LEU A 263 -12.90 -8.77 -18.95
C LEU A 263 -12.24 -8.17 -17.71
N VAL A 264 -12.18 -6.84 -17.58
CA VAL A 264 -11.65 -6.21 -16.37
C VAL A 264 -12.47 -6.62 -15.14
N LYS A 265 -13.81 -6.67 -15.26
CA LYS A 265 -14.67 -7.22 -14.20
C LYS A 265 -14.41 -8.71 -13.95
N LYS A 266 -14.16 -9.51 -14.99
CA LYS A 266 -13.82 -10.94 -14.85
C LYS A 266 -12.46 -11.15 -14.16
N LEU A 267 -11.52 -10.22 -14.31
CA LEU A 267 -10.22 -10.22 -13.65
C LEU A 267 -10.29 -9.73 -12.20
N ALA A 268 -11.45 -9.27 -11.73
CA ALA A 268 -11.63 -8.94 -10.31
C ALA A 268 -11.31 -10.16 -9.44
N ARG A 269 -10.57 -9.92 -8.37
CA ARG A 269 -10.33 -10.87 -7.27
C ARG A 269 -10.36 -10.05 -5.98
N PRO A 270 -11.37 -10.25 -5.13
CA PRO A 270 -11.42 -9.63 -3.82
C PRO A 270 -10.11 -9.81 -3.06
N ALA A 271 -9.76 -8.79 -2.26
CA ALA A 271 -8.67 -8.90 -1.30
C ALA A 271 -8.90 -10.13 -0.41
N SER A 272 -7.85 -10.92 -0.21
CA SER A 272 -7.86 -12.15 0.61
C SER A 272 -6.90 -12.08 1.79
N SER A 273 -6.14 -10.99 1.91
CA SER A 273 -5.25 -10.70 3.04
C SER A 273 -5.63 -9.36 3.67
N PRO A 274 -5.57 -9.23 5.01
CA PRO A 274 -5.81 -7.97 5.71
C PRO A 274 -4.73 -6.94 5.38
N MET A 275 -5.01 -5.65 5.61
CA MET A 275 -4.07 -4.59 5.31
C MET A 275 -2.73 -4.74 6.03
N ASP A 276 -2.74 -5.26 7.26
CA ASP A 276 -1.53 -5.42 8.07
C ASP A 276 -0.48 -6.31 7.40
N ASP A 277 -0.88 -7.27 6.56
CA ASP A 277 0.04 -8.12 5.78
C ASP A 277 0.77 -7.34 4.67
N PHE A 278 0.24 -6.18 4.28
CA PHE A 278 0.88 -5.24 3.35
C PHE A 278 1.74 -4.19 4.06
N LEU A 279 1.62 -4.07 5.39
CA LEU A 279 2.35 -3.09 6.19
C LEU A 279 3.66 -3.66 6.73
N LEU A 280 4.56 -2.77 7.14
CA LEU A 280 5.81 -3.18 7.78
C LEU A 280 5.53 -3.59 9.24
N PRO A 281 6.28 -4.57 9.79
CA PRO A 281 6.21 -4.88 11.21
C PRO A 281 6.48 -3.64 12.06
N SER A 282 5.73 -3.43 13.14
CA SER A 282 5.83 -2.21 14.00
C SER A 282 7.24 -1.94 14.56
N ASP A 283 8.11 -2.95 14.57
CA ASP A 283 9.49 -2.84 15.02
C ASP A 283 10.52 -2.62 13.89
N ASP A 284 10.08 -2.52 12.64
CA ASP A 284 10.95 -2.34 11.48
C ASP A 284 11.82 -1.05 11.58
N PRO A 285 13.11 -1.10 11.22
CA PRO A 285 14.00 0.06 11.25
C PRO A 285 13.48 1.28 10.46
N HIS A 286 12.80 1.07 9.33
CA HIS A 286 12.24 2.16 8.53
C HIS A 286 11.14 2.90 9.27
N ILE A 287 10.27 2.19 10.00
CA ILE A 287 9.24 2.81 10.86
C ILE A 287 9.89 3.67 11.93
N HIS A 288 10.93 3.16 12.59
CA HIS A 288 11.63 3.91 13.64
C HIS A 288 12.29 5.19 13.10
N GLN A 289 12.90 5.13 11.91
CA GLN A 289 13.48 6.29 11.25
C GLN A 289 12.41 7.31 10.86
N ALA A 290 11.32 6.86 10.24
CA ALA A 290 10.19 7.71 9.86
C ALA A 290 9.54 8.38 11.08
N ARG A 291 9.29 7.63 12.16
CA ARG A 291 8.79 8.17 13.45
C ARG A 291 9.67 9.31 13.96
N LYS A 292 10.99 9.12 13.98
CA LYS A 292 11.93 10.18 14.43
C LYS A 292 11.83 11.43 13.57
N ARG A 293 11.75 11.30 12.24
CA ARG A 293 11.60 12.43 11.32
C ARG A 293 10.28 13.16 11.55
N LEU A 294 9.16 12.44 11.61
CA LEU A 294 7.83 13.00 11.87
C LEU A 294 7.77 13.76 13.20
N VAL A 295 8.35 13.20 14.27
CA VAL A 295 8.40 13.88 15.58
C VAL A 295 9.25 15.14 15.53
N GLN A 296 10.34 15.15 14.77
CA GLN A 296 11.17 16.36 14.57
C GLN A 296 10.40 17.43 13.78
N GLU A 297 9.70 17.05 12.72
CA GLU A 297 8.86 17.94 11.91
C GLU A 297 7.73 18.55 12.75
N CYS A 298 6.97 17.75 13.51
CA CYS A 298 5.92 18.24 14.40
C CYS A 298 6.45 19.28 15.41
N ARG A 299 7.64 19.04 15.98
CA ARG A 299 8.27 19.98 16.92
C ARG A 299 8.75 21.27 16.26
N ALA A 300 9.12 21.21 14.98
CA ALA A 300 9.50 22.39 14.21
C ALA A 300 8.26 23.23 13.85
N SER A 301 7.17 22.58 13.43
CA SER A 301 5.92 23.24 13.04
C SER A 301 5.16 23.87 14.21
N ASN A 302 5.16 23.25 15.40
CA ASN A 302 4.46 23.79 16.59
C ASN A 302 5.12 25.03 17.22
N ARG A 303 6.17 25.60 16.62
CA ARG A 303 6.75 26.87 17.07
C ARG A 303 5.95 28.11 16.64
N GLY A 304 4.83 27.94 15.93
CA GLY A 304 3.98 29.05 15.50
C GLY A 304 2.50 28.71 15.48
N ALA A 305 1.71 29.50 16.21
CA ALA A 305 0.25 29.60 16.20
C ALA A 305 -0.56 28.35 16.63
N GLY A 306 -1.12 28.41 17.84
CA GLY A 306 -2.27 27.57 18.18
C GLY A 306 -3.42 27.88 17.23
N ALA A 307 -3.75 26.93 16.34
CA ALA A 307 -4.85 27.10 15.41
C ALA A 307 -6.17 27.19 16.19
N ASP A 308 -6.95 28.26 15.98
CA ASP A 308 -8.29 28.38 16.56
C ASP A 308 -9.16 27.22 16.09
N TRP A 309 -9.53 26.35 17.03
CA TRP A 309 -10.32 25.14 16.76
C TRP A 309 -11.75 25.22 17.33
N SER A 310 -12.20 26.39 17.81
CA SER A 310 -13.50 26.59 18.47
C SER A 310 -14.69 26.05 17.65
N ARG A 311 -14.62 26.16 16.32
CA ARG A 311 -15.65 25.61 15.41
C ARG A 311 -15.63 24.07 15.38
N CYS A 312 -14.46 23.46 15.47
CA CYS A 312 -14.32 22.01 15.53
C CYS A 312 -14.72 21.49 16.91
N GLU A 313 -14.39 22.22 17.98
CA GLU A 313 -14.79 21.92 19.35
C GLU A 313 -16.31 21.80 19.48
N ALA A 314 -17.06 22.80 18.99
CA ALA A 314 -18.52 22.77 19.03
C ALA A 314 -19.09 21.53 18.30
N ARG A 315 -18.48 21.11 17.19
CA ARG A 315 -18.90 19.90 16.46
C ARG A 315 -18.58 18.62 17.24
N HIS A 316 -17.42 18.56 17.89
CA HIS A 316 -17.03 17.43 18.71
C HIS A 316 -17.95 17.29 19.93
N GLN A 317 -18.28 18.39 20.60
CA GLN A 317 -19.25 18.41 21.69
C GLN A 317 -20.63 17.95 21.22
N HIS A 318 -21.09 18.41 20.06
CA HIS A 318 -22.36 17.95 19.48
C HIS A 318 -22.35 16.45 19.18
N ALA A 319 -21.29 15.92 18.56
CA ALA A 319 -21.15 14.49 18.30
C ALA A 319 -21.17 13.66 19.60
N ARG A 320 -20.46 14.11 20.65
CA ARG A 320 -20.46 13.44 21.96
C ARG A 320 -21.84 13.43 22.63
N LEU A 321 -22.61 14.51 22.50
CA LEU A 321 -23.96 14.62 23.07
C LEU A 321 -24.97 13.77 22.30
N ASP A 322 -24.97 13.88 20.97
CA ASP A 322 -25.91 13.18 20.10
C ASP A 322 -25.72 11.66 20.14
N GLU A 323 -24.46 11.20 20.21
CA GLU A 323 -24.11 9.78 20.26
C GLU A 323 -24.02 9.23 21.70
N GLY A 324 -24.08 10.08 22.73
CA GLY A 324 -24.01 9.66 24.13
C GLY A 324 -22.66 9.11 24.59
N LEU A 325 -21.55 9.55 23.99
CA LEU A 325 -20.19 9.02 24.21
C LEU A 325 -19.59 9.37 25.58
N GLY A 326 -20.13 10.39 26.25
CA GLY A 326 -19.60 10.93 27.50
C GLY A 326 -18.36 11.82 27.33
N GLN A 327 -17.82 12.29 28.46
CA GLN A 327 -16.72 13.28 28.52
C GLN A 327 -15.39 12.69 28.97
N LYS A 328 -15.34 11.38 29.25
CA LYS A 328 -14.10 10.72 29.64
C LYS A 328 -13.15 10.63 28.45
N ARG A 329 -11.84 10.67 28.75
CA ARG A 329 -10.73 10.63 27.79
C ARG A 329 -9.80 9.43 28.10
N PRO A 330 -10.26 8.19 27.86
CA PRO A 330 -9.50 6.98 28.21
C PRO A 330 -8.19 6.81 27.42
N LEU A 331 -8.14 7.20 26.14
CA LEU A 331 -7.01 6.92 25.27
C LEU A 331 -5.81 7.83 25.53
N THR A 332 -6.04 9.13 25.45
CA THR A 332 -5.02 10.17 25.44
C THR A 332 -4.93 10.88 26.79
N SER A 333 -6.04 10.91 27.56
CA SER A 333 -6.18 11.73 28.77
C SER A 333 -5.65 13.16 28.59
N TRP A 334 -5.88 13.73 27.40
CA TRP A 334 -5.39 15.04 27.08
C TRP A 334 -6.10 16.11 27.93
N ASP A 335 -5.43 17.21 28.26
CA ASP A 335 -6.01 18.39 28.91
C ASP A 335 -5.67 19.70 28.17
N GLU A 336 -6.40 20.77 28.48
CA GLU A 336 -6.17 22.13 27.92
C GLU A 336 -4.84 22.73 28.40
N GLY A 337 -4.21 22.13 29.41
CA GLY A 337 -2.87 22.48 29.90
C GLY A 337 -1.74 21.91 29.03
N GLY A 338 -2.07 21.17 27.96
CA GLY A 338 -1.11 20.55 27.06
C GLY A 338 -0.56 19.21 27.56
N PHE A 339 -1.14 18.63 28.62
CA PHE A 339 -0.85 17.26 29.02
C PHE A 339 -1.51 16.29 28.02
N CYS A 340 -0.77 15.28 27.59
CA CYS A 340 -1.28 14.18 26.78
C CYS A 340 -0.45 12.93 27.07
N LYS A 341 -1.11 11.79 27.30
CA LYS A 341 -0.46 10.51 27.55
C LYS A 341 -1.23 9.35 26.93
N LEU A 342 -0.67 8.85 25.83
CA LEU A 342 -1.13 7.65 25.13
C LEU A 342 -0.67 6.37 25.87
N PRO A 343 -1.25 5.20 25.54
CA PRO A 343 -0.75 3.91 26.02
C PRO A 343 0.74 3.70 25.73
N ASP A 344 1.41 2.86 26.51
CA ASP A 344 2.85 2.56 26.43
C ASP A 344 3.30 2.06 25.05
N PHE A 345 2.47 1.26 24.37
CA PHE A 345 2.73 0.76 23.02
C PHE A 345 2.65 1.85 21.94
N ALA A 346 1.91 2.94 22.20
CA ALA A 346 1.64 3.99 21.23
C ALA A 346 2.77 5.03 21.16
N TRP A 347 2.78 5.82 20.07
CA TRP A 347 3.77 6.86 19.81
C TRP A 347 3.53 8.11 20.65
N ASN A 348 3.84 8.02 21.95
CA ASN A 348 3.69 9.12 22.90
C ASN A 348 4.44 10.40 22.51
N ASP A 349 5.63 10.27 21.93
CA ASP A 349 6.45 11.36 21.42
C ASP A 349 5.81 12.14 20.27
N TRP A 350 5.01 11.46 19.45
CA TRP A 350 4.19 12.07 18.40
C TRP A 350 2.90 12.65 18.98
N GLY A 351 2.20 11.89 19.85
CA GLY A 351 0.91 12.27 20.43
C GLY A 351 0.95 13.59 21.23
N VAL A 352 2.00 13.80 22.02
CA VAL A 352 2.20 15.06 22.78
C VAL A 352 2.35 16.28 21.86
N GLY A 353 2.82 16.08 20.63
CA GLY A 353 2.96 17.16 19.65
C GLY A 353 1.69 17.46 18.85
N GLN A 354 0.58 16.75 19.09
CA GLN A 354 -0.65 16.95 18.32
C GLN A 354 -1.55 18.05 18.88
N THR A 355 -2.43 18.58 18.03
CA THR A 355 -3.43 19.58 18.43
C THR A 355 -4.57 18.92 19.21
N GLU A 356 -5.22 19.69 20.08
CA GLU A 356 -6.39 19.27 20.86
C GLU A 356 -7.48 18.67 19.97
N ARG A 357 -7.72 19.26 18.79
CA ARG A 357 -8.65 18.74 17.79
C ARG A 357 -8.34 17.29 17.39
N VAL A 358 -7.07 16.97 17.13
CA VAL A 358 -6.64 15.61 16.74
C VAL A 358 -6.80 14.65 17.92
N LEU A 359 -6.37 15.06 19.12
CA LEU A 359 -6.46 14.24 20.32
C LEU A 359 -7.91 13.93 20.70
N ASP A 360 -8.80 14.91 20.62
CA ASP A 360 -10.22 14.72 20.91
C ASP A 360 -10.91 13.86 19.85
N LEU A 361 -10.48 13.94 18.59
CA LEU A 361 -10.97 13.06 17.53
C LEU A 361 -10.63 11.59 17.81
N MET A 362 -9.39 11.31 18.24
CA MET A 362 -8.96 9.96 18.62
C MET A 362 -9.81 9.40 19.78
N GLU A 363 -10.16 10.24 20.76
CA GLU A 363 -11.06 9.84 21.86
C GLU A 363 -12.46 9.49 21.35
N ILE A 364 -13.03 10.33 20.49
CA ILE A 364 -14.37 10.09 19.92
C ILE A 364 -14.37 8.79 19.10
N SER A 365 -13.35 8.55 18.26
CA SER A 365 -13.24 7.30 17.48
C SER A 365 -13.12 6.05 18.38
N LEU A 366 -12.36 6.12 19.48
CA LEU A 366 -12.30 5.01 20.44
C LEU A 366 -13.66 4.76 21.13
N LEU A 367 -14.34 5.82 21.56
CA LEU A 367 -15.64 5.71 22.23
C LEU A 367 -16.72 5.17 21.26
N ARG A 368 -16.71 5.60 20.00
CA ARG A 368 -17.57 5.05 18.94
C ARG A 368 -17.33 3.56 18.72
N SER A 369 -16.08 3.13 18.71
CA SER A 369 -15.72 1.70 18.62
C SER A 369 -16.20 0.92 19.85
N SER A 370 -16.03 1.50 21.04
CA SER A 370 -16.47 0.91 22.30
C SER A 370 -17.99 0.72 22.37
N MET A 371 -18.78 1.68 21.84
CA MET A 371 -20.25 1.52 21.73
C MET A 371 -20.65 0.33 20.84
N ARG A 372 -19.81 -0.01 19.85
CA ARG A 372 -20.03 -1.17 18.96
C ARG A 372 -19.51 -2.48 19.57
N GLY A 373 -18.89 -2.44 20.76
CA GLY A 373 -18.27 -3.59 21.40
C GLY A 373 -16.97 -4.04 20.72
N ILE A 374 -16.33 -3.15 19.96
CA ILE A 374 -15.07 -3.45 19.24
C ILE A 374 -13.94 -2.71 19.94
N ASP A 375 -12.88 -3.44 20.30
CA ASP A 375 -11.61 -2.84 20.72
C ASP A 375 -10.73 -2.62 19.47
N PRO A 376 -10.54 -1.37 19.02
CA PRO A 376 -9.74 -1.09 17.82
C PRO A 376 -8.25 -1.41 18.02
N ASN A 377 -7.79 -1.58 19.27
CA ASN A 377 -6.40 -1.93 19.56
C ASN A 377 -6.16 -3.45 19.59
N TYR A 378 -7.21 -4.28 19.53
CA TYR A 378 -7.13 -5.72 19.74
C TYR A 378 -6.99 -6.54 18.44
N LYS A 379 -5.85 -7.22 18.26
CA LYS A 379 -5.48 -8.11 17.12
C LYS A 379 -5.38 -7.40 15.75
N THR A 380 -4.56 -8.00 14.88
CA THR A 380 -4.32 -7.63 13.47
C THR A 380 -5.63 -7.45 12.67
N TYR A 381 -6.62 -8.31 12.90
CA TYR A 381 -7.89 -8.22 12.19
C TYR A 381 -8.75 -7.01 12.58
N SER A 382 -8.59 -6.46 13.79
CA SER A 382 -9.31 -5.25 14.21
C SER A 382 -8.61 -3.95 13.81
N SER A 383 -7.46 -4.04 13.13
CA SER A 383 -6.68 -2.86 12.77
C SER A 383 -7.52 -1.96 11.87
N GLN A 384 -7.64 -0.71 12.33
CA GLN A 384 -8.32 0.36 11.63
C GLN A 384 -7.33 1.48 11.39
N ILE A 385 -7.47 2.13 10.24
CA ILE A 385 -6.83 3.39 9.96
C ILE A 385 -7.82 4.51 10.22
N TRP A 386 -7.51 5.35 11.19
CA TRP A 386 -8.24 6.59 11.44
C TRP A 386 -7.63 7.71 10.60
N ASN A 387 -8.44 8.34 9.75
CA ASN A 387 -8.03 9.56 9.07
C ASN A 387 -8.16 10.77 9.99
N LEU A 388 -7.12 11.02 10.77
CA LEU A 388 -7.14 12.10 11.75
C LEU A 388 -7.10 13.50 11.12
N SER A 389 -6.95 13.66 9.79
CA SER A 389 -7.05 14.98 9.15
C SER A 389 -8.48 15.42 8.85
N GLN A 390 -9.47 14.52 8.95
CA GLN A 390 -10.88 14.83 8.72
C GLN A 390 -11.56 15.38 9.98
N ASN A 391 -12.76 15.94 9.79
CA ASN A 391 -13.63 16.35 10.90
C ASN A 391 -14.47 15.18 11.43
N VAL A 392 -14.93 15.30 12.68
CA VAL A 392 -15.75 14.31 13.42
C VAL A 392 -17.02 13.85 12.69
N ASP A 393 -17.57 14.70 11.82
CA ASP A 393 -18.79 14.48 11.05
C ASP A 393 -18.59 13.59 9.80
N ARG A 394 -17.35 13.28 9.44
CA ARG A 394 -17.03 12.41 8.30
C ARG A 394 -16.70 10.99 8.76
N ASN A 395 -16.79 10.04 7.84
CA ASN A 395 -16.31 8.68 8.07
C ASN A 395 -14.78 8.69 8.21
N ILE A 396 -14.31 8.72 9.45
CA ILE A 396 -12.89 8.74 9.82
C ILE A 396 -12.29 7.34 9.76
N ASP A 397 -13.12 6.33 10.02
CA ASP A 397 -12.73 4.94 10.16
C ASP A 397 -13.19 4.13 8.94
N SER A 398 -12.44 3.08 8.60
CA SER A 398 -12.96 2.06 7.69
C SER A 398 -14.19 1.42 8.31
N THR A 399 -15.24 1.23 7.50
CA THR A 399 -16.49 0.61 7.97
C THR A 399 -16.29 -0.85 8.39
N ARG A 400 -15.16 -1.44 8.00
CA ARG A 400 -14.77 -2.81 8.30
C ARG A 400 -13.31 -2.89 8.74
N PRO A 401 -13.03 -3.65 9.82
CA PRO A 401 -11.67 -3.96 10.19
C PRO A 401 -10.89 -4.70 9.09
N GLY A 402 -9.56 -4.55 9.07
CA GLY A 402 -8.68 -5.20 8.10
C GLY A 402 -8.69 -4.58 6.70
N LEU A 403 -9.62 -3.67 6.38
CA LEU A 403 -9.61 -2.86 5.16
C LEU A 403 -9.18 -1.42 5.46
N SER A 404 -8.32 -0.89 4.60
CA SER A 404 -7.95 0.53 4.60
C SER A 404 -9.03 1.39 3.93
N PRO A 405 -9.33 2.59 4.46
CA PRO A 405 -10.03 3.60 3.69
C PRO A 405 -9.14 4.12 2.54
N CYS A 406 -9.71 4.91 1.64
CA CYS A 406 -8.96 5.60 0.59
C CYS A 406 -7.92 6.54 1.23
N LEU A 407 -6.63 6.32 0.94
CA LEU A 407 -5.57 7.22 1.37
C LEU A 407 -5.64 8.52 0.57
N THR A 408 -5.57 9.65 1.27
CA THR A 408 -5.58 10.99 0.66
C THR A 408 -4.21 11.65 0.80
N PRO A 409 -3.81 12.56 -0.12
CA PRO A 409 -2.46 13.14 -0.12
C PRO A 409 -2.06 13.89 1.17
N SER A 410 -3.03 14.43 1.90
CA SER A 410 -2.83 15.13 3.18
C SER A 410 -3.50 14.39 4.36
N MET A 411 -3.56 13.07 4.28
CA MET A 411 -4.10 12.22 5.35
C MET A 411 -3.17 12.20 6.55
N ILE A 412 -3.75 12.10 7.77
CA ILE A 412 -3.01 11.66 8.95
C ILE A 412 -3.49 10.22 9.25
N PRO A 413 -2.86 9.19 8.66
CA PRO A 413 -3.30 7.80 8.78
C PRO A 413 -2.83 7.19 10.10
N TYR A 414 -3.67 7.17 11.12
CA TYR A 414 -3.33 6.55 12.40
C TYR A 414 -3.76 5.09 12.46
N ILE A 415 -2.80 4.19 12.66
CA ILE A 415 -3.02 2.75 12.82
C ILE A 415 -3.22 2.45 14.31
N THR A 416 -4.41 1.95 14.61
CA THR A 416 -4.92 1.73 15.98
C THR A 416 -4.13 0.67 16.75
N ASN A 417 -3.94 -0.54 16.21
CA ASN A 417 -3.20 -1.62 16.89
C ASN A 417 -1.71 -1.30 17.14
N ARG A 418 -1.07 -0.55 16.24
CA ARG A 418 0.31 -0.07 16.40
C ARG A 418 0.39 1.12 17.37
N GLY A 419 -0.69 1.88 17.48
CA GLY A 419 -0.72 3.14 18.22
C GLY A 419 0.15 4.24 17.59
N GLY A 420 0.32 4.23 16.27
CA GLY A 420 1.22 5.12 15.54
C GLY A 420 0.75 5.41 14.11
N LEU A 421 1.47 6.27 13.38
CA LEU A 421 1.11 6.59 12.00
C LEU A 421 1.55 5.49 11.01
N MET A 422 0.80 5.37 9.91
CA MET A 422 1.29 4.70 8.71
C MET A 422 2.37 5.57 8.07
N VAL A 423 3.52 4.96 7.77
CA VAL A 423 4.64 5.69 7.15
C VAL A 423 4.49 5.73 5.63
N GLY A 424 5.21 6.63 4.96
CA GLY A 424 5.10 6.84 3.52
C GLY A 424 5.36 5.58 2.69
N LEU A 425 6.35 4.77 3.10
CA LEU A 425 6.65 3.48 2.47
C LEU A 425 5.46 2.52 2.50
N GLU A 426 4.80 2.40 3.66
CA GLU A 426 3.65 1.54 3.82
C GLU A 426 2.46 2.00 2.98
N ALA A 427 2.24 3.31 2.91
CA ALA A 427 1.19 3.88 2.07
C ALA A 427 1.40 3.57 0.58
N LEU A 428 2.65 3.62 0.09
CA LEU A 428 3.01 3.24 -1.28
C LEU A 428 2.85 1.73 -1.52
N ALA A 429 3.30 0.89 -0.58
CA ALA A 429 3.11 -0.56 -0.66
C ALA A 429 1.61 -0.92 -0.74
N LEU A 430 0.77 -0.23 0.02
CA LEU A 430 -0.69 -0.41 -0.01
C LEU A 430 -1.35 0.10 -1.31
N GLN A 431 -0.64 0.82 -2.18
CA GLN A 431 -1.10 1.09 -3.56
C GLN A 431 -0.66 0.01 -4.56
N GLY A 432 0.12 -0.98 -4.10
CA GLY A 432 0.69 -2.06 -4.92
C GLY A 432 2.01 -1.67 -5.61
N LEU A 433 2.79 -0.76 -5.03
CA LEU A 433 4.10 -0.39 -5.56
C LEU A 433 5.24 -1.24 -4.92
N PRO A 434 6.26 -1.64 -5.69
CA PRO A 434 7.43 -2.34 -5.16
C PRO A 434 8.39 -1.38 -4.46
N VAL A 435 8.12 -1.12 -3.18
CA VAL A 435 8.96 -0.23 -2.36
C VAL A 435 10.40 -0.73 -2.19
N ASP A 436 10.65 -2.03 -2.44
CA ASP A 436 11.97 -2.65 -2.41
C ASP A 436 12.82 -2.36 -3.66
N GLN A 437 12.19 -2.03 -4.77
CA GLN A 437 12.85 -1.74 -6.07
C GLN A 437 12.95 -0.24 -6.35
N LEU A 438 12.19 0.59 -5.63
CA LEU A 438 12.15 2.03 -5.81
C LEU A 438 13.18 2.72 -4.91
N LEU A 439 13.90 3.67 -5.49
CA LEU A 439 14.74 4.61 -4.75
C LEU A 439 13.81 5.67 -4.13
N LEU A 440 13.70 5.72 -2.79
CA LEU A 440 12.78 6.58 -2.03
C LEU A 440 13.50 7.39 -0.92
N SER A 441 14.77 7.74 -1.13
CA SER A 441 15.64 8.29 -0.07
C SER A 441 15.56 9.81 0.13
N HIS A 442 14.96 10.55 -0.81
CA HIS A 442 15.00 12.02 -0.81
C HIS A 442 13.67 12.67 -0.45
N GLU A 443 12.57 11.95 -0.56
CA GLU A 443 11.24 12.43 -0.28
C GLU A 443 11.01 12.52 1.23
N THR A 444 10.28 13.56 1.65
CA THR A 444 9.77 13.63 3.02
C THR A 444 8.61 12.65 3.21
N GLU A 445 8.27 12.32 4.46
CA GLU A 445 7.12 11.46 4.74
C GLU A 445 5.82 12.04 4.18
N GLY A 446 5.64 13.36 4.26
CA GLY A 446 4.51 14.05 3.64
C GLY A 446 4.46 13.89 2.11
N GLN A 447 5.62 13.95 1.43
CA GLN A 447 5.70 13.74 -0.02
C GLN A 447 5.40 12.28 -0.41
N LEU A 448 5.84 11.30 0.39
CA LEU A 448 5.52 9.89 0.16
C LEU A 448 4.02 9.61 0.32
N ILE A 449 3.37 10.20 1.33
CA ILE A 449 1.91 10.11 1.50
C ILE A 449 1.19 10.82 0.33
N ASP A 450 1.71 11.94 -0.17
CA ASP A 450 1.16 12.61 -1.36
C ASP A 450 1.23 11.71 -2.61
N LEU A 451 2.37 11.08 -2.85
CA LEU A 451 2.56 10.11 -3.93
C LEU A 451 1.55 8.97 -3.82
N ALA A 452 1.41 8.36 -2.64
CA ALA A 452 0.46 7.27 -2.41
C ALA A 452 -1.01 7.71 -2.57
N GLY A 453 -1.38 8.90 -2.10
CA GLY A 453 -2.74 9.41 -2.22
C GLY A 453 -3.17 9.67 -3.67
N ASN A 454 -2.22 10.13 -4.49
CA ASN A 454 -2.43 10.46 -5.91
C ASN A 454 -2.18 9.27 -6.85
N ALA A 455 -1.52 8.21 -6.40
CA ALA A 455 -1.23 7.04 -7.23
C ALA A 455 -2.50 6.33 -7.71
N MET A 456 -2.40 5.73 -8.90
CA MET A 456 -3.31 4.66 -9.31
C MET A 456 -2.90 3.39 -8.58
N SER A 457 -3.87 2.53 -8.24
CA SER A 457 -3.55 1.22 -7.72
C SER A 457 -2.96 0.35 -8.84
N THR A 458 -1.71 -0.12 -8.66
CA THR A 458 -0.95 -0.84 -9.67
C THR A 458 -1.67 -2.11 -10.15
N PRO A 459 -2.28 -2.95 -9.29
CA PRO A 459 -3.08 -4.11 -9.74
C PRO A 459 -4.34 -3.74 -10.54
N VAL A 460 -5.01 -2.63 -10.20
CA VAL A 460 -6.22 -2.18 -10.91
C VAL A 460 -5.86 -1.70 -12.32
N ILE A 461 -4.87 -0.81 -12.44
CA ILE A 461 -4.41 -0.37 -13.76
C ILE A 461 -3.77 -1.52 -14.55
N GLY A 462 -3.08 -2.42 -13.86
CA GLY A 462 -2.55 -3.66 -14.44
C GLY A 462 -3.64 -4.53 -15.05
N ALA A 463 -4.78 -4.71 -14.38
CA ALA A 463 -5.93 -5.43 -14.94
C ALA A 463 -6.53 -4.73 -16.17
N CYS A 464 -6.61 -3.39 -16.14
CA CYS A 464 -7.05 -2.58 -17.27
C CYS A 464 -6.12 -2.74 -18.48
N ILE A 465 -4.80 -2.66 -18.28
CA ILE A 465 -3.78 -2.83 -19.32
C ILE A 465 -3.76 -4.27 -19.84
N LEU A 466 -3.81 -5.27 -18.95
CA LEU A 466 -3.85 -6.68 -19.34
C LEU A 466 -5.08 -6.98 -20.19
N ALA A 467 -6.25 -6.43 -19.85
CA ALA A 467 -7.44 -6.55 -20.66
C ALA A 467 -7.27 -5.89 -22.04
N VAL A 468 -6.58 -4.75 -22.12
CA VAL A 468 -6.20 -4.13 -23.40
C VAL A 468 -5.28 -5.05 -24.19
N LEU A 469 -4.25 -5.64 -23.59
CA LEU A 469 -3.36 -6.57 -24.29
C LEU A 469 -4.13 -7.78 -24.82
N VAL A 470 -5.07 -8.34 -24.06
CA VAL A 470 -5.86 -9.51 -24.48
C VAL A 470 -6.79 -9.21 -25.68
N PHE A 471 -7.45 -8.05 -25.72
CA PHE A 471 -8.39 -7.72 -26.80
C PHE A 471 -7.75 -6.95 -27.96
N GLY A 472 -6.71 -6.18 -27.64
CA GLY A 472 -6.04 -5.24 -28.53
C GLY A 472 -5.09 -5.90 -29.52
N ASN A 473 -5.08 -7.22 -29.65
CA ASN A 473 -4.18 -7.93 -30.58
C ASN A 473 -4.15 -7.31 -31.99
N HIS A 474 -5.32 -6.94 -32.52
CA HIS A 474 -5.45 -6.32 -33.84
C HIS A 474 -5.26 -4.79 -33.85
N LEU A 475 -5.16 -4.15 -32.69
CA LEU A 475 -4.91 -2.71 -32.54
C LEU A 475 -3.42 -2.39 -32.61
N PHE A 476 -2.59 -3.35 -32.23
CA PHE A 476 -1.14 -3.25 -32.26
C PHE A 476 -0.58 -3.72 -33.60
N LYS A 477 0.47 -3.02 -34.07
CA LYS A 477 1.19 -3.37 -35.29
C LYS A 477 1.89 -4.73 -35.10
N ALA A 478 1.86 -5.58 -36.12
CA ALA A 478 2.60 -6.84 -36.12
C ALA A 478 4.11 -6.58 -36.13
N GLY A 479 4.90 -7.47 -35.54
CA GLY A 479 6.35 -7.34 -35.38
C GLY A 479 7.21 -7.48 -36.65
N ASP A 480 6.67 -7.17 -37.85
CA ASP A 480 7.38 -7.31 -39.13
C ASP A 480 8.32 -6.13 -39.46
N ASP A 481 8.49 -5.17 -38.53
CA ASP A 481 9.40 -4.03 -38.68
C ASP A 481 10.86 -4.46 -38.45
N ILE A 482 11.60 -4.63 -39.55
CA ILE A 482 13.06 -4.84 -39.55
C ILE A 482 13.73 -3.50 -39.27
N GLU A 483 13.83 -3.10 -38.00
CA GLU A 483 14.93 -2.26 -37.50
C GLU A 483 14.85 -2.16 -35.97
N SER A 484 15.59 -3.05 -35.29
CA SER A 484 15.94 -2.88 -33.88
C SER A 484 17.44 -2.63 -33.78
N TYR A 485 17.80 -1.36 -33.52
CA TYR A 485 19.14 -1.02 -33.04
C TYR A 485 19.09 -1.05 -31.51
N GLU A 486 19.66 -2.11 -30.93
CA GLU A 486 20.58 -2.08 -29.77
C GLU A 486 20.73 -3.50 -29.17
N PHE A 487 21.87 -4.13 -29.47
CA PHE A 487 22.53 -5.05 -28.54
C PHE A 487 24.02 -4.72 -28.53
N LYS A 488 24.43 -3.80 -27.65
CA LYS A 488 25.81 -3.69 -27.17
C LYS A 488 25.80 -3.33 -25.69
N ASN A 489 25.53 -4.33 -24.86
CA ASN A 489 26.09 -4.34 -23.52
C ASN A 489 27.28 -5.29 -23.51
N ASN A 490 28.45 -4.71 -23.29
CA ASN A 490 29.70 -5.40 -23.04
C ASN A 490 29.51 -6.36 -21.86
N ILE A 491 29.67 -7.64 -22.14
CA ILE A 491 29.98 -8.65 -21.11
C ILE A 491 31.33 -8.25 -20.53
N ILE A 492 31.37 -7.99 -19.23
CA ILE A 492 32.60 -7.85 -18.47
C ILE A 492 33.36 -9.17 -18.61
N ASP A 493 34.57 -9.10 -19.15
CA ASP A 493 35.52 -10.21 -19.24
C ASP A 493 35.77 -10.80 -17.83
N PRO A 494 35.45 -12.09 -17.58
CA PRO A 494 35.70 -12.72 -16.29
C PRO A 494 37.20 -12.96 -15.99
N GLY A 495 38.11 -12.55 -16.88
CA GLY A 495 39.56 -12.77 -16.79
C GLY A 495 40.34 -12.01 -15.69
N MET A 496 39.72 -11.15 -14.89
CA MET A 496 40.40 -10.40 -13.79
C MET A 496 39.84 -10.67 -12.39
N LEU A 497 39.05 -11.73 -12.19
CA LEU A 497 38.57 -12.10 -10.87
C LEU A 497 39.59 -12.98 -10.16
N GLN A 498 40.24 -12.45 -9.12
CA GLN A 498 41.00 -13.27 -8.17
C GLN A 498 40.03 -14.05 -7.29
N PHE A 499 40.00 -15.36 -7.48
CA PHE A 499 39.26 -16.27 -6.60
C PHE A 499 39.97 -16.31 -5.23
N LYS A 500 39.40 -15.63 -4.23
CA LYS A 500 39.76 -15.87 -2.84
C LYS A 500 38.78 -16.90 -2.26
N PRO A 501 39.25 -18.01 -1.68
CA PRO A 501 38.38 -18.90 -0.94
C PRO A 501 37.77 -18.13 0.23
N LEU A 502 36.47 -17.84 0.12
CA LEU A 502 35.71 -17.27 1.20
C LEU A 502 35.33 -18.41 2.13
N SER A 503 36.09 -18.58 3.22
CA SER A 503 35.73 -19.52 4.28
C SER A 503 34.54 -18.96 5.03
N LEU A 504 33.33 -19.31 4.60
CA LEU A 504 32.06 -18.90 5.20
C LEU A 504 31.68 -19.70 6.45
N SER A 505 32.43 -20.74 6.77
CA SER A 505 32.21 -21.60 7.92
C SER A 505 33.23 -21.31 9.02
N GLY A 506 32.86 -20.40 9.93
CA GLY A 506 33.45 -20.36 11.27
C GLY A 506 32.94 -21.56 12.05
N HIS A 507 33.70 -22.65 12.10
CA HIS A 507 33.40 -23.81 12.95
C HIS A 507 33.95 -23.62 14.37
N ASP A 508 33.83 -22.40 14.92
CA ASP A 508 34.27 -22.14 16.27
C ASP A 508 33.18 -22.60 17.24
N GLU A 509 33.54 -23.40 18.23
CA GLU A 509 32.64 -23.76 19.33
C GLU A 509 32.40 -22.54 20.21
N TYR A 510 31.14 -22.12 20.35
CA TYR A 510 30.75 -20.99 21.18
C TYR A 510 30.00 -21.44 22.44
N ASP A 511 30.35 -20.84 23.57
CA ASP A 511 29.61 -21.01 24.82
C ASP A 511 28.24 -20.33 24.72
N VAL A 512 27.18 -21.14 24.72
CA VAL A 512 25.78 -20.70 24.67
C VAL A 512 25.44 -19.81 25.86
N THR A 513 26.01 -20.05 27.04
CA THR A 513 25.75 -19.25 28.25
C THR A 513 26.25 -17.82 28.07
N LEU A 514 27.46 -17.68 27.52
CA LEU A 514 28.04 -16.38 27.20
C LEU A 514 27.23 -15.67 26.10
N LEU A 515 26.76 -16.42 25.10
CA LEU A 515 25.92 -15.89 24.02
C LEU A 515 24.59 -15.33 24.57
N LEU A 516 23.91 -16.09 25.44
CA LEU A 516 22.65 -15.68 26.06
C LEU A 516 22.83 -14.45 26.96
N SER A 517 23.91 -14.38 27.74
CA SER A 517 24.26 -13.19 28.52
C SER A 517 24.48 -11.95 27.62
N LYS A 518 25.13 -12.11 26.46
CA LYS A 518 25.29 -11.02 25.49
C LYS A 518 23.95 -10.65 24.83
N ALA A 519 23.09 -11.62 24.57
CA ALA A 519 21.74 -11.40 24.02
C ALA A 519 20.91 -10.56 25.00
N GLU A 520 20.88 -10.92 26.29
CA GLU A 520 20.13 -10.20 27.32
C GLU A 520 20.62 -8.75 27.46
N ARG A 521 21.94 -8.53 27.51
CA ARG A 521 22.53 -7.18 27.64
C ARG A 521 22.34 -6.28 26.42
N SER A 522 22.11 -6.87 25.25
CA SER A 522 21.86 -6.16 23.99
C SER A 522 20.38 -6.16 23.58
N SER A 523 19.50 -6.82 24.34
CA SER A 523 18.05 -6.87 24.09
C SER A 523 17.41 -5.49 24.09
N ARG A 524 16.21 -5.38 23.53
CA ARG A 524 15.40 -4.17 23.55
C ARG A 524 14.67 -4.09 24.89
N LEU A 525 14.94 -3.05 25.67
CA LEU A 525 14.32 -2.85 26.99
C LEU A 525 13.25 -1.75 27.00
N CYS A 526 13.11 -1.01 25.90
CA CYS A 526 12.05 -0.03 25.74
C CYS A 526 11.69 0.10 24.26
N ILE A 527 10.42 0.35 23.95
CA ILE A 527 9.93 0.50 22.58
C ILE A 527 10.63 1.63 21.80
N CYS A 528 11.07 2.69 22.50
CA CYS A 528 11.75 3.83 21.88
C CYS A 528 13.20 3.53 21.42
N GLU A 529 13.75 2.37 21.78
CA GLU A 529 15.08 1.93 21.32
C GLU A 529 15.05 1.41 19.86
N GLY A 530 13.88 0.96 19.38
CA GLY A 530 13.78 0.28 18.08
C GLY A 530 14.72 -0.93 18.00
N HIS A 531 15.19 -1.26 16.79
CA HIS A 531 16.15 -2.35 16.57
C HIS A 531 17.60 -1.95 16.87
N SER A 532 17.99 -0.70 16.65
CA SER A 532 19.42 -0.32 16.61
C SER A 532 19.90 0.49 17.80
N ASP A 533 19.03 1.30 18.41
CA ASP A 533 19.47 2.29 19.41
C ASP A 533 19.41 1.74 20.83
N ILE A 534 20.03 2.47 21.77
CA ILE A 534 19.89 2.28 23.20
C ILE A 534 19.41 3.60 23.81
N THR A 535 18.47 3.54 24.75
CA THR A 535 17.98 4.74 25.40
C THR A 535 19.02 5.27 26.40
N VAL A 536 19.16 6.60 26.47
CA VAL A 536 19.97 7.28 27.50
C VAL A 536 19.18 7.54 28.78
N HIS A 537 17.87 7.30 28.76
CA HIS A 537 16.99 7.52 29.90
C HIS A 537 17.06 6.36 30.89
N LYS A 538 16.73 6.64 32.16
CA LYS A 538 16.66 5.61 33.19
C LYS A 538 15.63 4.55 32.80
N LEU A 539 15.99 3.29 33.03
CA LEU A 539 15.15 2.13 32.76
C LEU A 539 14.51 1.62 34.04
N TYR A 540 13.27 1.17 33.90
CA TYR A 540 12.47 0.59 34.95
C TYR A 540 11.93 -0.76 34.48
N GLN A 541 11.72 -1.67 35.43
CA GLN A 541 11.03 -2.93 35.25
C GLN A 541 9.83 -2.96 36.18
N CYS A 542 8.66 -3.32 35.66
CA CYS A 542 7.48 -3.50 36.48
C CYS A 542 7.63 -4.72 37.39
N MET A 543 7.34 -4.59 38.68
CA MET A 543 7.36 -5.71 39.63
C MET A 543 6.24 -6.72 39.41
N ASP A 544 5.13 -6.30 38.79
CA ASP A 544 3.93 -7.14 38.64
C ASP A 544 3.90 -7.88 37.29
N CYS A 545 4.26 -7.19 36.20
CA CYS A 545 4.20 -7.76 34.84
C CYS A 545 5.57 -7.97 34.18
N MET A 546 6.66 -7.62 34.85
CA MET A 546 8.05 -7.76 34.38
C MET A 546 8.41 -6.96 33.11
N SER A 547 7.46 -6.22 32.52
CA SER A 547 7.69 -5.33 31.38
C SER A 547 8.70 -4.25 31.72
N THR A 548 9.58 -3.93 30.76
CA THR A 548 10.60 -2.90 30.89
C THR A 548 10.26 -1.67 30.06
N PHE A 549 10.55 -0.49 30.60
CA PHE A 549 10.30 0.78 29.92
C PHE A 549 11.25 1.87 30.44
N CYS A 550 11.43 2.93 29.66
CA CYS A 550 12.20 4.09 30.10
C CYS A 550 11.33 5.15 30.78
N GLU A 551 11.96 6.05 31.51
CA GLU A 551 11.32 7.18 32.21
C GLU A 551 10.33 7.99 31.36
N LYS A 552 10.59 8.13 30.05
CA LYS A 552 9.69 8.85 29.13
C LYS A 552 8.50 8.01 28.66
N CYS A 553 8.71 6.71 28.49
CA CYS A 553 7.71 5.78 27.97
C CYS A 553 6.83 5.18 29.07
N GLN A 554 7.19 5.31 30.35
CA GLN A 554 6.34 4.92 31.48
C GLN A 554 4.99 5.65 31.43
N GLY A 555 3.89 5.01 31.83
CA GLY A 555 2.60 5.69 31.93
C GLY A 555 1.41 4.78 32.09
N LYS A 556 0.96 4.18 30.97
CA LYS A 556 -0.29 3.42 30.89
C LYS A 556 -0.07 2.07 30.20
N PRO A 557 -0.51 0.94 30.79
CA PRO A 557 -1.22 0.83 32.07
C PRO A 557 -0.36 1.25 33.27
N GLU A 558 -0.99 1.47 34.42
CA GLU A 558 -0.25 1.77 35.65
C GLU A 558 0.62 0.56 36.00
N HIS A 559 1.93 0.80 36.04
CA HIS A 559 2.93 -0.19 36.42
C HIS A 559 3.50 0.15 37.79
N ASN A 560 4.09 -0.83 38.47
CA ASN A 560 4.87 -0.65 39.68
C ASN A 560 6.38 -0.66 39.35
N PRO A 561 6.97 0.49 38.96
CA PRO A 561 8.32 0.54 38.40
C PRO A 561 9.40 0.37 39.45
N ARG A 562 10.31 -0.58 39.22
CA ARG A 562 11.59 -0.69 39.90
C ARG A 562 12.72 -0.30 38.96
N GLN A 563 13.57 0.64 39.38
CA GLN A 563 14.71 1.06 38.56
C GLN A 563 15.70 -0.11 38.38
N ILE A 564 16.13 -0.33 37.14
CA ILE A 564 17.12 -1.35 36.78
C ILE A 564 18.38 -0.68 36.22
N ASN A 565 19.55 -1.24 36.53
CA ASN A 565 20.82 -0.80 36.00
C ASN A 565 21.60 -2.01 35.48
N ILE A 566 21.45 -2.27 34.18
CA ILE A 566 22.02 -3.44 33.50
C ILE A 566 23.14 -2.94 32.58
N PRO A 567 24.35 -3.52 32.60
CA PRO A 567 25.44 -3.12 31.71
C PRO A 567 25.10 -3.47 30.25
N ARG A 568 24.70 -2.47 29.46
CA ARG A 568 24.24 -2.68 28.07
C ARG A 568 25.40 -2.93 27.10
N ILE A 569 25.11 -3.64 26.01
CA ILE A 569 26.00 -3.84 24.86
C ILE A 569 25.31 -3.26 23.63
N LEU A 570 26.09 -2.65 22.73
CA LEU A 570 25.55 -2.13 21.47
C LEU A 570 24.95 -3.28 20.62
N PRO A 571 23.69 -3.16 20.16
CA PRO A 571 23.02 -4.23 19.41
C PRO A 571 23.76 -4.59 18.12
N ALA A 572 24.33 -3.59 17.44
CA ALA A 572 25.12 -3.81 16.23
C ALA A 572 26.35 -4.70 16.46
N GLN A 573 26.98 -4.60 17.64
CA GLN A 573 28.11 -5.46 17.99
C GLN A 573 27.66 -6.91 18.19
N PHE A 574 26.53 -7.12 18.88
CA PHE A 574 25.99 -8.45 19.10
C PHE A 574 25.46 -9.08 17.80
N ALA A 575 24.77 -8.31 16.96
CA ALA A 575 24.31 -8.75 15.65
C ALA A 575 25.48 -9.18 14.73
N LYS A 576 26.61 -8.48 14.80
CA LYS A 576 27.83 -8.89 14.10
C LYS A 576 28.35 -10.24 14.61
N THR A 577 28.42 -10.41 15.93
CA THR A 577 28.78 -11.70 16.53
C THR A 577 27.82 -12.82 16.10
N LEU A 578 26.51 -12.59 16.07
CA LEU A 578 25.54 -13.59 15.59
C LEU A 578 25.79 -13.99 14.13
N LYS A 579 26.10 -13.02 13.26
CA LYS A 579 26.42 -13.28 11.84
C LYS A 579 27.75 -14.00 11.63
N GLU A 580 28.68 -13.90 12.59
CA GLU A 580 29.94 -14.66 12.57
C GLU A 580 29.73 -16.12 13.02
N ILE A 581 28.79 -16.36 13.94
CA ILE A 581 28.51 -17.68 14.51
C ILE A 581 27.58 -18.52 13.62
N LEU A 582 26.55 -17.88 13.05
CA LEU A 582 25.44 -18.58 12.44
C LEU A 582 25.68 -18.84 10.94
N PRO A 583 25.39 -20.06 10.45
CA PRO A 583 25.53 -20.37 9.03
C PRO A 583 24.49 -19.62 8.21
N MET A 584 24.82 -19.33 6.95
CA MET A 584 23.92 -18.65 6.01
C MET A 584 22.82 -19.56 5.46
N CYS A 585 23.03 -20.89 5.49
CA CYS A 585 22.06 -21.88 5.02
C CYS A 585 21.96 -23.04 6.02
N LEU A 586 20.74 -23.52 6.23
CA LEU A 586 20.42 -24.65 7.11
C LEU A 586 19.53 -25.65 6.36
N SER A 587 19.77 -26.94 6.56
CA SER A 587 18.93 -28.01 6.02
C SER A 587 18.42 -28.86 7.17
N ILE A 588 17.13 -29.21 7.13
CA ILE A 588 16.51 -30.07 8.15
C ILE A 588 16.51 -31.50 7.64
N MET A 589 17.21 -32.38 8.34
CA MET A 589 17.32 -33.78 7.98
C MET A 589 16.37 -34.65 8.82
N ASN A 590 16.08 -35.86 8.33
CA ASN A 590 15.36 -36.92 9.05
C ASN A 590 13.87 -36.65 9.32
N VAL A 591 13.22 -35.80 8.52
CA VAL A 591 11.75 -35.71 8.48
C VAL A 591 11.26 -36.51 7.28
N SER A 592 10.63 -37.65 7.53
CA SER A 592 10.11 -38.54 6.47
C SER A 592 8.61 -38.81 6.64
N ALA A 593 7.95 -39.23 5.57
CA ALA A 593 6.52 -39.56 5.61
C ALA A 593 6.24 -40.69 6.61
N GLU A 594 7.14 -41.68 6.72
CA GLU A 594 7.02 -42.78 7.68
C GLU A 594 7.07 -42.29 9.13
N LEU A 595 7.93 -41.30 9.42
CA LEU A 595 8.00 -40.68 10.74
C LEU A 595 6.68 -39.99 11.10
N LEU A 596 6.12 -39.21 10.16
CA LEU A 596 4.87 -38.50 10.38
C LEU A 596 3.70 -39.47 10.60
N GLU A 597 3.56 -40.51 9.77
CA GLU A 597 2.53 -41.54 9.95
C GLU A 597 2.70 -42.30 11.27
N GLY A 598 3.95 -42.57 11.67
CA GLY A 598 4.25 -43.15 12.99
C GLY A 598 3.80 -42.26 14.14
N LEU A 599 3.97 -40.94 14.04
CA LEU A 599 3.45 -39.98 15.02
C LEU A 599 1.93 -39.97 15.05
N ARG A 600 1.25 -40.02 13.89
CA ARG A 600 -0.21 -40.10 13.80
C ARG A 600 -0.76 -41.30 14.58
N ALA A 601 -0.13 -42.46 14.41
CA ALA A 601 -0.55 -43.70 15.07
C ALA A 601 -0.40 -43.64 16.61
N ASN A 602 0.51 -42.80 17.12
CA ASN A 602 0.75 -42.65 18.56
C ASN A 602 -0.17 -41.63 19.24
N VAL A 603 -0.96 -40.87 18.48
CA VAL A 603 -1.86 -39.85 19.00
C VAL A 603 -3.29 -40.40 19.01
N ASN A 604 -3.94 -40.40 20.18
CA ASN A 604 -5.35 -40.76 20.33
C ASN A 604 -6.30 -39.62 19.87
N LEU A 605 -6.13 -39.13 18.64
CA LEU A 605 -6.99 -38.12 18.03
C LEU A 605 -7.44 -38.58 16.64
N VAL A 606 -8.73 -38.40 16.35
CA VAL A 606 -9.28 -38.67 15.03
C VAL A 606 -9.04 -37.45 14.15
N ILE A 607 -8.00 -37.51 13.31
CA ILE A 607 -7.67 -36.46 12.33
C ILE A 607 -8.16 -36.91 10.95
N PRO A 608 -8.97 -36.12 10.24
CA PRO A 608 -9.42 -36.43 8.87
C PRO A 608 -8.23 -36.65 7.91
N ASP A 609 -8.32 -37.68 7.06
CA ASP A 609 -7.22 -38.05 6.13
C ASP A 609 -6.84 -36.94 5.17
N ALA A 610 -7.82 -36.17 4.67
CA ALA A 610 -7.57 -35.05 3.77
C ALA A 610 -6.74 -33.95 4.45
N GLN A 611 -7.07 -33.64 5.72
CA GLN A 611 -6.35 -32.64 6.51
C GLN A 611 -4.94 -33.11 6.84
N TRP A 612 -4.82 -34.37 7.26
CA TRP A 612 -3.54 -34.99 7.58
C TRP A 612 -2.59 -35.00 6.38
N LYS A 613 -3.09 -35.35 5.19
CA LYS A 613 -2.30 -35.39 3.95
C LYS A 613 -1.78 -34.02 3.55
N LYS A 614 -2.63 -32.99 3.62
CA LYS A 614 -2.24 -31.59 3.33
C LYS A 614 -1.17 -31.10 4.31
N TRP A 615 -1.36 -31.34 5.60
CA TRP A 615 -0.37 -31.00 6.62
C TRP A 615 0.96 -31.74 6.41
N CYS A 616 0.92 -33.04 6.08
CA CYS A 616 2.14 -33.80 5.78
C CYS A 616 2.88 -33.24 4.56
N ASN A 617 2.17 -32.89 3.49
CA ASN A 617 2.78 -32.28 2.31
C ASN A 617 3.52 -30.98 2.66
N ALA A 618 2.88 -30.10 3.46
CA ALA A 618 3.48 -28.85 3.91
C ALA A 618 4.76 -29.09 4.74
N VAL A 619 4.72 -30.03 5.69
CA VAL A 619 5.87 -30.37 6.54
C VAL A 619 7.01 -31.02 5.73
N LEU A 620 6.69 -31.91 4.80
CA LEU A 620 7.69 -32.52 3.93
C LEU A 620 8.34 -31.47 3.01
N GLY A 621 7.55 -30.57 2.43
CA GLY A 621 8.05 -29.43 1.65
C GLY A 621 8.96 -28.51 2.47
N ALA A 622 8.58 -28.23 3.71
CA ALA A 622 9.39 -27.45 4.65
C ALA A 622 10.77 -28.09 4.93
N SER A 623 10.82 -29.43 5.05
CA SER A 623 12.07 -30.16 5.30
C SER A 623 12.90 -30.44 4.04
N GLY A 624 12.28 -30.44 2.86
CA GLY A 624 12.93 -30.76 1.59
C GLY A 624 13.74 -29.62 0.96
N HIS A 625 13.63 -28.40 1.49
CA HIS A 625 14.29 -27.21 0.98
C HIS A 625 15.24 -26.59 2.00
N ASP A 626 16.35 -26.05 1.49
CA ASP A 626 17.30 -25.31 2.31
C ASP A 626 16.70 -23.98 2.78
N LEU A 627 16.94 -23.68 4.05
CA LEU A 627 16.52 -22.47 4.74
C LEU A 627 17.66 -21.45 4.68
N GLN A 628 17.39 -20.28 4.13
CA GLN A 628 18.37 -19.20 3.97
C GLN A 628 18.23 -18.18 5.09
N PHE A 629 19.36 -17.68 5.58
CA PHE A 629 19.41 -16.62 6.59
C PHE A 629 18.77 -15.35 6.04
N VAL A 630 17.84 -14.76 6.79
CA VAL A 630 17.16 -13.52 6.43
C VAL A 630 17.65 -12.37 7.31
N GLU A 631 17.46 -12.47 8.62
CA GLU A 631 17.78 -11.38 9.54
C GLU A 631 17.97 -11.83 11.00
N CYS A 632 18.67 -10.99 11.77
CA CYS A 632 18.71 -11.06 13.23
C CYS A 632 17.76 -10.00 13.80
N LYS A 633 16.61 -10.45 14.32
CA LYS A 633 15.56 -9.59 14.85
C LYS A 633 15.81 -9.28 16.33
N ARG A 634 16.01 -8.01 16.66
CA ARG A 634 16.16 -7.55 18.05
C ARG A 634 14.81 -7.16 18.64
N GLN A 635 14.37 -7.91 19.65
CA GLN A 635 13.21 -7.56 20.47
C GLN A 635 13.59 -7.66 21.95
N GLU A 636 12.60 -7.87 22.82
CA GLU A 636 12.83 -8.25 24.22
C GLU A 636 13.64 -9.56 24.29
N ILE A 637 13.39 -10.44 23.32
CA ILE A 637 14.15 -11.65 23.05
C ILE A 637 14.74 -11.53 21.64
N TRP A 638 16.01 -11.89 21.47
CA TRP A 638 16.60 -11.96 20.13
C TRP A 638 16.08 -13.19 19.39
N SER A 639 15.63 -12.98 18.15
CA SER A 639 15.20 -14.04 17.25
C SER A 639 16.00 -13.99 15.96
N ILE A 640 16.49 -15.12 15.48
CA ILE A 640 17.15 -15.21 14.17
C ILE A 640 16.24 -15.95 13.21
N ILE A 641 16.01 -15.35 12.04
CA ILE A 641 15.02 -15.82 11.09
C ILE A 641 15.72 -16.38 9.85
N TYR A 642 15.36 -17.60 9.52
CA TYR A 642 15.65 -18.26 8.25
C TYR A 642 14.34 -18.51 7.51
N LYS A 643 14.36 -18.42 6.18
CA LYS A 643 13.18 -18.69 5.34
C LYS A 643 13.53 -19.55 4.13
N SER A 644 12.55 -20.32 3.70
CA SER A 644 12.46 -20.96 2.39
C SER A 644 11.07 -20.65 1.82
N PRO A 645 10.79 -21.00 0.55
CA PRO A 645 9.44 -20.83 -0.02
C PRO A 645 8.35 -21.56 0.78
N PHE A 646 8.70 -22.61 1.53
CA PHE A 646 7.76 -23.50 2.22
C PHE A 646 7.85 -23.43 3.75
N ALA A 647 8.80 -22.69 4.31
CA ALA A 647 9.01 -22.68 5.76
C ALA A 647 9.71 -21.43 6.29
N LYS A 648 9.49 -21.17 7.57
CA LYS A 648 10.25 -20.24 8.40
C LYS A 648 10.86 -20.99 9.57
N LEU A 649 12.15 -20.84 9.79
CA LEU A 649 12.84 -21.36 10.98
C LEU A 649 13.31 -20.17 11.83
N GLU A 650 12.96 -20.18 13.12
CA GLU A 650 13.28 -19.12 14.07
C GLU A 650 14.09 -19.66 15.25
N LEU A 651 15.30 -19.15 15.44
CA LEU A 651 16.09 -19.39 16.66
C LEU A 651 15.76 -18.30 17.68
N SER A 652 15.08 -18.66 18.76
CA SER A 652 14.79 -17.77 19.87
C SER A 652 15.85 -17.91 20.97
N LEU A 653 16.54 -16.81 21.30
CA LEU A 653 17.59 -16.75 22.32
C LEU A 653 17.02 -16.38 23.70
N TYR A 654 16.02 -17.13 24.15
CA TYR A 654 15.45 -16.92 25.48
C TYR A 654 16.45 -17.35 26.58
N PRO A 655 16.72 -16.54 27.62
CA PRO A 655 17.80 -16.81 28.58
C PRO A 655 17.70 -18.15 29.30
N GLN A 656 16.49 -18.66 29.57
CA GLN A 656 16.31 -19.92 30.28
C GLN A 656 16.23 -21.14 29.35
N LYS A 657 15.77 -20.94 28.12
CA LYS A 657 15.48 -22.02 27.17
C LYS A 657 15.60 -21.50 25.73
N PRO A 658 16.83 -21.46 25.18
CA PRO A 658 16.98 -21.20 23.75
C PRO A 658 16.33 -22.35 22.96
N GLU A 659 15.57 -22.02 21.92
CA GLU A 659 14.90 -23.03 21.12
C GLU A 659 14.79 -22.64 19.63
N TRP A 660 14.81 -23.66 18.79
CA TRP A 660 14.50 -23.56 17.38
C TRP A 660 13.01 -23.84 17.17
N ARG A 661 12.33 -22.96 16.44
CA ARG A 661 10.92 -23.08 16.08
C ARG A 661 10.80 -23.15 14.56
N LEU A 662 10.36 -24.29 14.05
CA LEU A 662 10.07 -24.47 12.63
C LEU A 662 8.57 -24.23 12.39
N PHE A 663 8.27 -23.39 11.42
CA PHE A 663 6.93 -23.13 10.92
C PHE A 663 6.88 -23.57 9.45
N ALA A 664 6.05 -24.55 9.13
CA ALA A 664 5.76 -24.93 7.74
C ALA A 664 4.63 -24.05 7.20
N PHE A 665 4.74 -23.61 5.95
CA PHE A 665 3.68 -22.87 5.27
C PHE A 665 2.71 -23.82 4.57
N PRO A 666 1.40 -23.50 4.54
CA PRO A 666 0.44 -24.25 3.76
C PRO A 666 0.75 -24.11 2.25
N GLU A 667 0.18 -24.98 1.42
CA GLU A 667 0.31 -24.87 -0.04
C GLU A 667 -0.36 -23.57 -0.53
N ASP A 668 0.22 -22.90 -1.53
CA ASP A 668 -0.26 -21.59 -2.06
C ASP A 668 -1.73 -21.58 -2.55
N LYS A 669 -2.33 -22.76 -2.72
CA LYS A 669 -3.72 -22.94 -3.18
C LYS A 669 -4.71 -23.09 -2.03
N GLU A 670 -4.25 -23.22 -0.80
CA GLU A 670 -5.12 -23.34 0.37
C GLU A 670 -5.85 -22.03 0.63
N GLN A 671 -7.12 -22.15 1.00
CA GLN A 671 -8.00 -21.01 1.22
C GLN A 671 -7.69 -20.33 2.55
N ALA A 672 -7.99 -19.04 2.69
CA ALA A 672 -7.77 -18.32 3.95
C ALA A 672 -8.57 -18.91 5.13
N ASN A 673 -9.74 -19.50 4.84
CA ASN A 673 -10.59 -20.19 5.82
C ASN A 673 -10.28 -21.70 5.96
N ALA A 674 -9.16 -22.19 5.42
CA ALA A 674 -8.78 -23.60 5.55
C ALA A 674 -8.48 -23.97 7.01
N ASP A 675 -8.79 -25.21 7.38
CA ASP A 675 -8.58 -25.74 8.73
C ASP A 675 -7.08 -25.95 9.12
N ILE A 676 -6.12 -25.56 8.27
CA ILE A 676 -4.69 -25.94 8.36
C ILE A 676 -3.78 -24.73 8.22
#